data_AF-A0A9P0C4C7-F1
#
_entry.id   AF-A0A9P0C4C7-F1
#
_cell.length_a   1.000
_cell.length_b   1.000
_cell.length_c   1.000
_cell.angle_alpha   90.00
_cell.angle_beta   90.00
_cell.angle_gamma   90.00
#
_symmetry.space_group_name_H-M   'P 1'
#
loop_
_entity.id
_entity.type
_entity.pdbx_description
1 polymer ?
#
loop_
_entity_poly.entity_id
_entity_poly.type
_entity_poly.pdbx_seq_one_letter_code
_entity_poly.pdbx_strand_id
1 'polypeptide(L)'
;MAQFGRRGVTYSALNNELTPPLAGLVENINAAPTMITLDHEHEDATIGNFVIHKVPKNKGGWTHIEDLDSFFTRMYRYYIRGGFYPMIMSDLFSLLQFIFIVWFSTFLVHCVNYPRLFRNDDYANRTRKLTLDEVIYSSQECVERVSWTWWSLVALCGLIWFMKLVISVYHLYYAYDTKLFYNNALKIRESDLAWVNWSTIQDRVREAQPEHHMCVHKQEINELDIYHRILRFNNYMVAMVNKNLLPLQIYIPCIGHFHYLSRGLKWNLEFLLFFGPSSPWENCWQLREVYKDHTNRMQLARQLEKQIILLAFINLLLAPLIQAWQILYFFFNYAELIKRSPGSLGLRTWSLYARITLRHFNELEHELRDRLNRAHKPATKYLASFTSPITTVIAKNVVFLSASVLGVLVVLSVYDEDVLTVEHVLTIITILGCILAGARALIGEEERIGGGCTGPARGEELFIQVLGHVHYLPAAWRGRAHTKDVAAHFQQLFQFRAVYILFELLSPLLCPLVLFSMRSRALDIVDFYRNFTVKVHGIGDVCSFAKLDIPRHGHPDWQGLRKYSEKPKSGNTQYNQGEGGKTELSLVAFSCRHPGWQPDEPAQRQFLRSLRQSMNHALPVNNPLNKTMLGSYIQQSIFGANTPLPAVLSFYQQQRQPYKLPEMDETSDEEESPGPATSHSNTRSRSLGLAGVGSSLGASILGLEAPAVEPPCDETKDMSVSTLHLYDLHLSQAGTNVSACCTNNCSERRRSDHMWTGEDTPLLHRP
;
A
#
# COMPACT_ATOMS: atom_id res chain seq x y z
N MET A 1 45.56 -19.47 30.54
CA MET A 1 44.91 -20.81 30.49
C MET A 1 43.47 -20.61 30.93
N ALA A 2 42.39 -20.77 30.17
CA ALA A 2 42.18 -21.15 28.78
C ALA A 2 41.53 -19.99 28.01
N GLN A 3 41.87 -19.88 26.73
CA GLN A 3 41.69 -18.71 25.86
C GLN A 3 40.27 -18.64 25.28
N PHE A 4 39.59 -17.49 25.42
CA PHE A 4 38.50 -17.08 24.53
C PHE A 4 38.94 -15.83 23.77
N GLY A 5 39.28 -16.06 22.50
CA GLY A 5 39.74 -15.05 21.56
C GLY A 5 38.58 -14.18 21.06
N ARG A 6 38.75 -12.88 21.23
CA ARG A 6 37.99 -11.80 20.60
C ARG A 6 38.26 -11.86 19.08
N ARG A 7 37.28 -12.25 18.27
CA ARG A 7 37.30 -12.07 16.81
C ARG A 7 36.11 -11.21 16.41
N GLY A 8 36.37 -9.93 16.14
CA GLY A 8 35.61 -9.19 15.14
C GLY A 8 36.00 -9.74 13.77
N VAL A 9 35.01 -10.04 12.93
CA VAL A 9 35.23 -10.55 11.58
C VAL A 9 34.87 -9.45 10.59
N THR A 10 35.92 -8.76 10.15
CA THR A 10 36.03 -8.07 8.88
C THR A 10 36.14 -9.09 7.75
N TYR A 11 35.57 -8.80 6.58
CA TYR A 11 35.92 -9.48 5.33
C TYR A 11 37.01 -8.67 4.63
N SER A 12 38.22 -9.23 4.57
CA SER A 12 39.28 -8.86 3.62
C SER A 12 40.31 -9.99 3.57
N ALA A 13 40.59 -10.49 2.36
CA ALA A 13 41.75 -11.30 1.97
C ALA A 13 41.81 -11.30 0.43
N LEU A 14 42.91 -11.05 -0.28
CA LEU A 14 44.32 -10.87 0.08
C LEU A 14 45.07 -10.22 -1.13
N ASN A 15 45.97 -9.26 -0.83
CA ASN A 15 47.36 -9.01 -1.33
C ASN A 15 47.65 -8.76 -2.84
N ASN A 16 48.61 -7.93 -3.28
CA ASN A 16 49.78 -7.25 -2.66
C ASN A 16 50.17 -5.99 -3.47
N GLU A 17 50.79 -5.02 -2.81
CA GLU A 17 51.33 -3.76 -3.37
C GLU A 17 52.70 -3.91 -4.07
N LEU A 18 52.97 -2.98 -5.01
CA LEU A 18 54.28 -2.30 -5.20
C LEU A 18 54.09 -1.02 -6.06
N THR A 19 54.21 0.14 -5.42
CA THR A 19 54.36 1.52 -5.97
C THR A 19 55.83 1.83 -6.32
N PRO A 20 56.28 3.00 -6.88
CA PRO A 20 55.67 4.18 -7.58
C PRO A 20 56.56 4.61 -8.82
N PRO A 21 56.81 5.90 -9.18
CA PRO A 21 56.00 7.13 -9.38
C PRO A 21 56.15 7.74 -10.81
N LEU A 22 55.31 8.72 -11.20
CA LEU A 22 55.73 10.10 -11.57
C LEU A 22 54.60 10.88 -12.27
N ALA A 23 54.58 12.18 -11.95
CA ALA A 23 53.81 13.22 -12.61
C ALA A 23 54.24 13.45 -14.07
N GLY A 24 53.34 13.99 -14.89
CA GLY A 24 53.73 14.63 -16.16
C GLY A 24 52.64 14.62 -17.24
N LEU A 25 51.94 15.74 -17.34
CA LEU A 25 51.43 16.39 -18.55
C LEU A 25 51.90 15.84 -19.93
N VAL A 26 50.95 15.90 -20.89
CA VAL A 26 51.08 16.30 -22.32
C VAL A 26 50.55 15.27 -23.34
N GLU A 27 49.57 15.76 -24.12
CA GLU A 27 49.03 15.25 -25.37
C GLU A 27 50.12 15.08 -26.45
N ASN A 28 50.05 14.03 -27.29
CA ASN A 28 49.78 14.19 -28.73
C ASN A 28 50.08 12.95 -29.59
N ILE A 29 49.12 12.66 -30.49
CA ILE A 29 49.25 12.41 -31.94
C ILE A 29 49.83 11.05 -32.43
N ASN A 30 48.92 10.34 -33.11
CA ASN A 30 49.05 9.55 -34.34
C ASN A 30 50.34 8.75 -34.60
N ALA A 31 50.19 7.43 -34.72
CA ALA A 31 50.48 6.70 -35.96
C ALA A 31 50.21 5.19 -35.80
N ALA A 32 49.53 4.61 -36.78
CA ALA A 32 49.66 3.21 -37.17
C ALA A 32 50.41 3.20 -38.53
N PRO A 33 50.66 2.05 -39.19
CA PRO A 33 50.79 0.65 -38.74
C PRO A 33 52.08 0.01 -39.30
N THR A 34 52.45 -1.23 -38.94
CA THR A 34 52.85 -2.26 -39.94
C THR A 34 53.07 -3.66 -39.33
N MET A 35 52.71 -4.65 -40.16
CA MET A 35 52.72 -6.09 -39.99
C MET A 35 54.11 -6.70 -39.74
N ILE A 36 54.13 -7.92 -39.17
CA ILE A 36 54.82 -9.11 -39.73
C ILE A 36 54.22 -10.37 -39.07
N THR A 37 53.76 -11.29 -39.92
CA THR A 37 53.40 -12.69 -39.66
C THR A 37 54.64 -13.59 -39.76
N LEU A 38 54.73 -14.67 -38.98
CA LEU A 38 55.22 -16.00 -39.40
C LEU A 38 55.24 -17.04 -38.25
N ASP A 39 54.31 -17.98 -38.34
CA ASP A 39 54.34 -19.44 -38.14
C ASP A 39 55.39 -20.12 -37.23
N HIS A 40 54.90 -20.91 -36.26
CA HIS A 40 55.25 -22.34 -36.18
C HIS A 40 54.24 -23.15 -35.35
N GLU A 41 53.87 -24.31 -35.90
CA GLU A 41 52.92 -25.31 -35.41
C GLU A 41 53.49 -26.14 -34.23
N HIS A 42 52.65 -26.52 -33.26
CA HIS A 42 52.41 -27.92 -32.89
C HIS A 42 51.30 -28.10 -31.84
N GLU A 43 50.62 -29.22 -32.00
CA GLU A 43 49.36 -29.69 -31.42
C GLU A 43 49.46 -30.02 -29.91
N ASP A 44 48.44 -29.68 -29.11
CA ASP A 44 47.46 -30.64 -28.59
C ASP A 44 46.61 -30.11 -27.40
N ALA A 45 45.37 -30.63 -27.36
CA ALA A 45 44.43 -30.69 -26.23
C ALA A 45 43.61 -29.44 -25.83
N THR A 46 42.42 -29.40 -26.45
CA THR A 46 41.22 -28.63 -26.15
C THR A 46 40.75 -28.74 -24.67
N ILE A 47 40.87 -27.64 -23.92
CA ILE A 47 40.01 -27.33 -22.78
C ILE A 47 39.16 -26.13 -23.21
N GLY A 48 37.84 -26.31 -23.24
CA GLY A 48 36.87 -25.32 -23.68
C GLY A 48 37.06 -23.98 -22.96
N ASN A 49 37.39 -22.96 -23.75
CA ASN A 49 37.57 -21.57 -23.34
C ASN A 49 36.32 -21.04 -22.61
N PHE A 50 36.42 -20.84 -21.29
CA PHE A 50 35.63 -19.84 -20.59
C PHE A 50 36.12 -18.47 -21.05
N VAL A 51 35.54 -17.95 -22.14
CA VAL A 51 35.72 -16.57 -22.54
C VAL A 51 34.99 -15.71 -21.50
N ILE A 52 35.71 -15.27 -20.47
CA ILE A 52 35.29 -14.14 -19.64
C ILE A 52 35.35 -12.93 -20.57
N HIS A 53 34.21 -12.62 -21.19
CA HIS A 53 34.02 -11.40 -21.95
C HIS A 53 34.11 -10.22 -20.97
N LYS A 54 35.33 -9.73 -20.75
CA LYS A 54 35.58 -8.50 -20.01
C LYS A 54 35.13 -7.34 -20.89
N VAL A 55 33.84 -7.00 -20.78
CA VAL A 55 33.23 -5.88 -21.50
C VAL A 55 34.09 -4.62 -21.26
N PRO A 56 34.49 -3.88 -22.30
CA PRO A 56 35.21 -2.63 -22.12
C PRO A 56 34.31 -1.67 -21.33
N LYS A 57 34.85 -1.07 -20.26
CA LYS A 57 34.18 -0.05 -19.44
C LYS A 57 33.94 1.22 -20.28
N ASN A 58 32.96 1.20 -21.17
CA ASN A 58 32.44 2.38 -21.82
C ASN A 58 31.41 3.04 -20.88
N LYS A 59 31.81 4.17 -20.27
CA LYS A 59 31.01 5.34 -19.82
C LYS A 59 29.52 5.19 -19.41
N GLY A 60 29.08 4.06 -18.87
CA GLY A 60 27.78 3.90 -18.22
C GLY A 60 27.92 3.03 -16.97
N GLY A 61 27.85 3.63 -15.79
CA GLY A 61 28.09 2.96 -14.50
C GLY A 61 27.03 1.92 -14.08
N TRP A 62 26.09 1.58 -14.97
CA TRP A 62 24.92 0.73 -14.69
C TRP A 62 24.95 -0.61 -15.42
N THR A 63 26.09 -0.98 -16.00
CA THR A 63 26.31 -2.31 -16.57
C THR A 63 26.45 -3.33 -15.45
N HIS A 64 25.65 -4.41 -15.48
CA HIS A 64 25.70 -5.50 -14.49
C HIS A 64 25.55 -5.03 -13.03
N ILE A 65 24.32 -4.74 -12.60
CA ILE A 65 24.03 -4.39 -11.21
C ILE A 65 23.91 -5.67 -10.36
N GLU A 66 24.70 -5.77 -9.28
CA GLU A 66 24.69 -6.95 -8.39
C GLU A 66 23.37 -7.09 -7.60
N ASP A 67 22.92 -6.02 -6.93
CA ASP A 67 21.66 -5.99 -6.19
C ASP A 67 20.58 -5.19 -6.94
N LEU A 68 19.95 -5.86 -7.91
CA LEU A 68 18.84 -5.31 -8.68
C LEU A 68 17.62 -5.01 -7.79
N ASP A 69 17.38 -5.76 -6.73
CA ASP A 69 16.20 -5.58 -5.88
C ASP A 69 16.29 -4.28 -5.08
N SER A 70 17.45 -4.01 -4.47
CA SER A 70 17.68 -2.71 -3.84
C SER A 70 17.70 -1.59 -4.88
N PHE A 71 18.23 -1.81 -6.08
CA PHE A 71 18.24 -0.80 -7.14
C PHE A 71 16.82 -0.37 -7.55
N PHE A 72 15.95 -1.32 -7.94
CA PHE A 72 14.56 -1.00 -8.32
C PHE A 72 13.75 -0.46 -7.15
N THR A 73 13.99 -0.93 -5.93
CA THR A 73 13.34 -0.39 -4.73
C THR A 73 13.74 1.07 -4.50
N ARG A 74 15.02 1.43 -4.69
CA ARG A 74 15.49 2.82 -4.59
C ARG A 74 14.92 3.70 -5.70
N MET A 75 14.92 3.21 -6.94
CA MET A 75 14.30 3.87 -8.08
C MET A 75 12.82 4.21 -7.81
N TYR A 76 12.05 3.22 -7.36
CA TYR A 76 10.64 3.42 -7.01
C TYR A 76 10.47 4.40 -5.83
N ARG A 77 11.31 4.32 -4.78
CA ARG A 77 11.26 5.28 -3.66
C ARG A 77 11.58 6.70 -4.10
N TYR A 78 12.52 6.87 -5.02
CA TYR A 78 12.90 8.17 -5.58
C TYR A 78 11.73 8.80 -6.32
N TYR A 79 11.01 8.02 -7.14
CA TYR A 79 9.77 8.44 -7.79
C TYR A 79 8.70 8.87 -6.77
N ILE A 80 8.39 8.02 -5.79
CA ILE A 80 7.32 8.30 -4.81
C ILE A 80 7.62 9.51 -3.92
N ARG A 81 8.90 9.80 -3.65
CA ARG A 81 9.30 10.99 -2.89
C ARG A 81 9.35 12.26 -3.74
N GLY A 82 9.07 12.20 -5.04
CA GLY A 82 9.03 13.36 -5.92
C GLY A 82 10.42 13.87 -6.34
N GLY A 83 11.44 13.03 -6.33
CA GLY A 83 12.79 13.38 -6.78
C GLY A 83 13.80 13.62 -5.66
N PHE A 84 14.95 14.20 -6.02
CA PHE A 84 16.12 14.31 -5.15
C PHE A 84 15.93 15.40 -4.08
N TYR A 85 15.53 16.61 -4.47
CA TYR A 85 15.40 17.71 -3.52
C TYR A 85 14.34 17.47 -2.43
N PRO A 86 13.09 17.05 -2.74
CA PRO A 86 12.09 16.79 -1.71
C PRO A 86 12.51 15.63 -0.79
N MET A 87 13.18 14.61 -1.34
CA MET A 87 13.69 13.48 -0.58
C MET A 87 14.73 13.92 0.48
N ILE A 88 15.70 14.75 0.10
CA ILE A 88 16.75 15.22 1.01
C ILE A 88 16.20 16.21 2.02
N MET A 89 15.36 17.15 1.59
CA MET A 89 14.74 18.11 2.51
C MET A 89 13.92 17.39 3.58
N SER A 90 13.17 16.35 3.20
CA SER A 90 12.44 15.52 4.17
C SER A 90 13.37 14.84 5.18
N ASP A 91 14.49 14.27 4.73
CA ASP A 91 15.44 13.58 5.61
C ASP A 91 16.18 14.58 6.53
N LEU A 92 16.54 15.76 6.02
CA LEU A 92 17.15 16.86 6.78
C LEU A 92 16.20 17.36 7.88
N PHE A 93 14.95 17.68 7.54
CA PHE A 93 13.97 18.15 8.54
C PHE A 93 13.67 17.07 9.58
N SER A 94 13.68 15.79 9.21
CA SER A 94 13.55 14.70 10.18
C SER A 94 14.71 14.67 11.19
N LEU A 95 15.95 14.97 10.77
CA LEU A 95 17.11 15.05 11.68
C LEU A 95 17.03 16.29 12.59
N LEU A 96 16.58 17.43 12.05
CA LEU A 96 16.39 18.67 12.82
C LEU A 96 15.26 18.54 13.86
N GLN A 97 14.15 17.91 13.48
CA GLN A 97 13.05 17.61 14.40
C GLN A 97 13.52 16.77 15.59
N PHE A 98 14.42 15.81 15.37
CA PHE A 98 14.97 15.01 16.46
C PHE A 98 15.77 15.85 17.46
N ILE A 99 16.67 16.71 16.97
CA ILE A 99 17.43 17.64 17.82
C ILE A 99 16.48 18.54 18.60
N PHE A 100 15.50 19.13 17.90
CA PHE A 100 14.55 20.04 18.51
C PHE A 100 13.76 19.39 19.66
N ILE A 101 13.26 18.17 19.46
CA ILE A 101 12.49 17.45 20.50
C ILE A 101 13.36 17.21 21.73
N VAL A 102 14.61 16.74 21.57
CA VAL A 102 15.52 16.45 22.69
C VAL A 102 15.91 17.73 23.41
N TRP A 103 16.30 18.77 22.66
CA TRP A 103 16.69 20.07 23.20
C TRP A 103 15.53 20.73 23.95
N PHE A 104 14.36 20.85 23.30
CA PHE A 104 13.23 21.56 23.87
C PHE A 104 12.64 20.81 25.07
N SER A 105 12.62 19.48 25.05
CA SER A 105 12.20 18.70 26.23
C SER A 105 13.16 18.88 27.41
N THR A 106 14.48 18.90 27.15
CA THR A 106 15.48 19.17 28.19
C THR A 106 15.32 20.58 28.75
N PHE A 107 15.10 21.57 27.88
CA PHE A 107 14.85 22.95 28.26
C PHE A 107 13.60 23.08 29.15
N LEU A 108 12.48 22.45 28.78
CA LEU A 108 11.24 22.49 29.55
C LEU A 108 11.37 21.81 30.91
N VAL A 109 12.17 20.75 31.05
CA VAL A 109 12.32 20.04 32.33
C VAL A 109 13.27 20.77 33.29
N HIS A 110 14.38 21.31 32.79
CA HIS A 110 15.46 21.80 33.66
C HIS A 110 15.68 23.32 33.63
N CYS A 111 15.32 24.03 32.55
CA CYS A 111 15.59 25.46 32.42
C CYS A 111 14.40 26.36 32.79
N VAL A 112 13.20 25.82 33.02
CA VAL A 112 11.99 26.60 33.36
C VAL A 112 11.70 26.54 34.85
N ASN A 113 11.57 27.69 35.50
CA ASN A 113 11.17 27.79 36.90
C ASN A 113 9.64 27.73 37.04
N TYR A 114 9.08 26.51 37.12
CA TYR A 114 7.64 26.30 37.29
C TYR A 114 7.05 26.90 38.57
N PRO A 115 7.68 26.82 39.75
CA PRO A 115 7.17 27.50 40.96
C PRO A 115 6.93 28.99 40.76
N ARG A 116 7.89 29.69 40.14
CA ARG A 116 7.77 31.12 39.81
C ARG A 116 6.76 31.38 38.71
N LEU A 117 6.68 30.50 37.70
CA LEU A 117 5.68 30.58 36.62
C LEU A 117 4.24 30.46 37.15
N PHE A 118 4.01 29.50 38.05
CA PHE A 118 2.69 29.24 38.65
C PHE A 118 2.36 30.13 39.86
N ARG A 119 3.30 31.00 40.28
CA ARG A 119 3.15 31.92 41.42
C ARG A 119 2.84 31.19 42.73
N ASN A 120 3.50 30.05 42.94
CA ASN A 120 3.39 29.24 44.15
C ASN A 120 4.28 29.77 45.31
N ASP A 121 5.00 30.87 45.10
CA ASP A 121 5.87 31.48 46.12
C ASP A 121 5.07 32.42 47.04
N ASP A 122 5.16 32.22 48.35
CA ASP A 122 4.45 33.01 49.38
C ASP A 122 4.84 34.50 49.39
N TYR A 123 6.01 34.84 48.85
CA TYR A 123 6.54 36.21 48.77
C TYR A 123 6.32 36.90 47.41
N ALA A 124 5.61 36.25 46.46
CA ALA A 124 5.43 36.80 45.12
C ALA A 124 4.39 37.92 45.06
N ASN A 125 4.79 39.09 44.56
CA ASN A 125 3.92 40.24 44.37
C ASN A 125 2.93 39.96 43.20
N ARG A 126 1.71 39.50 43.52
CA ARG A 126 0.72 39.00 42.54
C ARG A 126 0.23 40.05 41.52
N THR A 127 0.47 41.33 41.78
CA THR A 127 0.06 42.47 40.94
C THR A 127 1.02 42.74 39.78
N ARG A 128 2.28 42.27 39.84
CA ARG A 128 3.27 42.48 38.76
C ARG A 128 3.13 41.41 37.68
N LYS A 129 3.14 41.83 36.41
CA LYS A 129 3.24 40.93 35.26
C LYS A 129 4.68 40.40 35.18
N LEU A 130 4.85 39.07 35.20
CA LEU A 130 6.16 38.44 35.02
C LEU A 130 6.51 38.41 33.53
N THR A 131 7.77 38.65 33.21
CA THR A 131 8.33 38.42 31.87
C THR A 131 8.86 36.98 31.76
N LEU A 132 8.97 36.45 30.55
CA LEU A 132 9.51 35.10 30.34
C LEU A 132 10.96 34.96 30.81
N ASP A 133 11.76 36.03 30.68
CA ASP A 133 13.15 36.09 31.12
C ASP A 133 13.29 35.91 32.65
N GLU A 134 12.31 36.37 33.42
CA GLU A 134 12.27 36.17 34.88
C GLU A 134 11.95 34.73 35.30
N VAL A 135 11.36 33.93 34.39
CA VAL A 135 10.95 32.55 34.62
C VAL A 135 11.99 31.55 34.15
N ILE A 136 12.81 31.92 33.17
CA ILE A 136 13.83 31.06 32.58
C ILE A 136 15.12 31.22 33.39
N TYR A 137 15.71 30.12 33.85
CA TYR A 137 17.01 30.15 34.52
C TYR A 137 18.10 30.63 33.56
N SER A 138 19.14 31.28 34.10
CA SER A 138 20.33 31.63 33.31
C SER A 138 20.99 30.37 32.73
N SER A 139 21.71 30.50 31.61
CA SER A 139 22.32 29.34 30.93
C SER A 139 23.25 28.53 31.84
N GLN A 140 23.98 29.19 32.75
CA GLN A 140 24.88 28.54 33.70
C GLN A 140 24.10 27.75 34.75
N GLU A 141 23.10 28.38 35.38
CA GLU A 141 22.23 27.72 36.36
C GLU A 141 21.44 26.55 35.77
N CYS A 142 21.01 26.65 34.52
CA CYS A 142 20.32 25.54 33.87
C CYS A 142 21.25 24.32 33.72
N VAL A 143 22.47 24.50 33.22
CA VAL A 143 23.43 23.41 33.01
C VAL A 143 23.77 22.71 34.33
N GLU A 144 23.93 23.47 35.42
CA GLU A 144 24.19 22.93 36.76
C GLU A 144 23.02 22.12 37.32
N ARG A 145 21.77 22.48 36.99
CA ARG A 145 20.56 21.75 37.41
C ARG A 145 20.33 20.45 36.64
N VAL A 146 20.97 20.27 35.48
CA VAL A 146 20.82 19.04 34.69
C VAL A 146 21.58 17.90 35.39
N SER A 147 20.84 16.93 35.90
CA SER A 147 21.40 15.74 36.54
C SER A 147 22.32 14.94 35.59
N TRP A 148 23.31 14.24 36.15
CA TRP A 148 24.17 13.33 35.39
C TRP A 148 23.37 12.24 34.63
N THR A 149 22.30 11.73 35.25
CA THR A 149 21.38 10.78 34.60
C THR A 149 20.73 11.36 33.35
N TRP A 150 20.34 12.63 33.37
CA TRP A 150 19.79 13.30 32.19
C TRP A 150 20.87 13.53 31.12
N TRP A 151 22.08 13.92 31.51
CA TRP A 151 23.21 14.00 30.58
C TRP A 151 23.52 12.65 29.90
N SER A 152 23.40 11.53 30.63
CA SER A 152 23.55 10.19 30.04
C SER A 152 22.46 9.88 29.00
N LEU A 153 21.22 10.33 29.25
CA LEU A 153 20.11 10.21 28.29
C LEU A 153 20.33 11.08 27.05
N VAL A 154 20.78 12.32 27.23
CA VAL A 154 21.14 13.22 26.12
C VAL A 154 22.28 12.63 25.28
N ALA A 155 23.29 12.05 25.91
CA ALA A 155 24.39 11.37 25.23
C ALA A 155 23.89 10.14 24.42
N LEU A 156 22.99 9.33 24.99
CA LEU A 156 22.35 8.22 24.28
C LEU A 156 21.54 8.70 23.07
N CYS A 157 20.73 9.75 23.23
CA CYS A 157 20.01 10.38 22.14
C CYS A 157 20.95 10.96 21.06
N GLY A 158 22.08 11.55 21.47
CA GLY A 158 23.12 12.03 20.57
C GLY A 158 23.77 10.91 19.76
N LEU A 159 24.04 9.76 20.38
CA LEU A 159 24.52 8.56 19.68
C LEU A 159 23.50 8.06 18.65
N ILE A 160 22.22 7.97 19.03
CA ILE A 160 21.13 7.57 18.12
C ILE A 160 21.02 8.55 16.95
N TRP A 161 21.11 9.86 17.21
CA TRP A 161 21.07 10.88 16.19
C TRP A 161 22.26 10.76 15.23
N PHE A 162 23.48 10.54 15.75
CA PHE A 162 24.67 10.33 14.93
C PHE A 162 24.54 9.09 14.04
N MET A 163 24.03 7.98 14.58
CA MET A 163 23.75 6.78 13.78
C MET A 163 22.72 7.08 12.67
N LYS A 164 21.68 7.85 12.96
CA LYS A 164 20.72 8.32 11.95
C LYS A 164 21.36 9.23 10.90
N LEU A 165 22.28 10.11 11.30
CA LEU A 165 23.01 10.98 10.37
C LEU A 165 23.84 10.14 9.40
N VAL A 166 24.60 9.15 9.89
CA VAL A 166 25.41 8.25 9.04
C VAL A 166 24.51 7.51 8.04
N ILE A 167 23.37 6.98 8.49
CA ILE A 167 22.38 6.32 7.60
C ILE A 167 21.81 7.32 6.57
N SER A 168 21.52 8.56 6.99
CA SER A 168 21.02 9.60 6.09
C SER A 168 22.05 9.99 5.02
N VAL A 169 23.34 10.04 5.36
CA VAL A 169 24.43 10.29 4.40
C VAL A 169 24.56 9.14 3.41
N TYR A 170 24.43 7.90 3.88
CA TYR A 170 24.36 6.73 3.00
C TYR A 170 23.17 6.84 2.03
N HIS A 171 21.97 7.16 2.52
CA HIS A 171 20.81 7.36 1.66
C HIS A 171 20.99 8.51 0.66
N LEU A 172 21.66 9.60 1.04
CA LEU A 172 21.98 10.71 0.15
C LEU A 172 22.86 10.27 -1.02
N TYR A 173 23.90 9.47 -0.75
CA TYR A 173 24.77 8.93 -1.78
C TYR A 173 23.98 8.12 -2.83
N TYR A 174 23.12 7.19 -2.39
CA TYR A 174 22.32 6.39 -3.33
C TYR A 174 21.20 7.18 -4.00
N ALA A 175 20.64 8.19 -3.34
CA ALA A 175 19.67 9.08 -3.95
C ALA A 175 20.33 9.87 -5.10
N TYR A 176 21.59 10.27 -4.94
CA TYR A 176 22.36 10.93 -5.99
C TYR A 176 22.67 9.99 -7.16
N ASP A 177 23.10 8.76 -6.88
CA ASP A 177 23.29 7.73 -7.91
C ASP A 177 21.99 7.45 -8.69
N THR A 178 20.86 7.36 -7.98
CA THR A 178 19.54 7.20 -8.60
C THR A 178 19.18 8.42 -9.45
N LYS A 179 19.49 9.64 -9.01
CA LYS A 179 19.31 10.86 -9.82
C LYS A 179 20.10 10.81 -11.12
N LEU A 180 21.36 10.36 -11.08
CA LEU A 180 22.18 10.20 -12.28
C LEU A 180 21.57 9.16 -13.24
N PHE A 181 21.03 8.06 -12.71
CA PHE A 181 20.33 7.06 -13.50
C PHE A 181 19.09 7.65 -14.21
N TYR A 182 18.23 8.38 -13.50
CA TYR A 182 17.05 9.02 -14.10
C TYR A 182 17.43 10.02 -15.21
N ASN A 183 18.43 10.85 -14.98
CA ASN A 183 18.84 11.88 -15.93
C ASN A 183 19.56 11.30 -17.16
N ASN A 184 20.47 10.35 -16.95
CA ASN A 184 21.37 9.89 -18.00
C ASN A 184 20.85 8.64 -18.73
N ALA A 185 20.32 7.66 -17.99
CA ALA A 185 19.84 6.41 -18.57
C ALA A 185 18.37 6.53 -19.02
N LEU A 186 17.49 7.02 -18.14
CA LEU A 186 16.06 7.15 -18.47
C LEU A 186 15.75 8.42 -19.28
N LYS A 187 16.68 9.37 -19.35
CA LYS A 187 16.53 10.67 -20.05
C LYS A 187 15.33 11.48 -19.51
N ILE A 188 15.03 11.33 -18.22
CA ILE A 188 13.96 12.06 -17.51
C ILE A 188 14.61 13.12 -16.64
N ARG A 189 14.27 14.39 -16.89
CA ARG A 189 14.74 15.52 -16.07
C ARG A 189 14.00 15.56 -14.73
N GLU A 190 14.66 16.06 -13.70
CA GLU A 190 14.08 16.18 -12.36
C GLU A 190 12.83 17.08 -12.30
N SER A 191 12.77 18.15 -13.10
CA SER A 191 11.59 19.02 -13.21
C SER A 191 10.34 18.30 -13.73
N ASP A 192 10.55 17.28 -14.55
CA ASP A 192 9.49 16.59 -15.28
C ASP A 192 8.96 15.42 -14.45
N LEU A 193 9.77 14.88 -13.53
CA LEU A 193 9.44 13.70 -12.72
C LEU A 193 8.11 13.82 -11.96
N ALA A 194 7.76 15.01 -11.49
CA ALA A 194 6.50 15.26 -10.78
C ALA A 194 5.24 15.04 -11.65
N TRP A 195 5.40 15.11 -12.97
CA TRP A 195 4.32 15.03 -13.96
C TRP A 195 4.34 13.73 -14.76
N VAL A 196 5.26 12.81 -14.44
CA VAL A 196 5.43 11.53 -15.14
C VAL A 196 4.73 10.42 -14.34
N ASN A 197 4.01 9.55 -15.03
CA ASN A 197 3.39 8.37 -14.43
C ASN A 197 4.41 7.23 -14.26
N TRP A 198 4.18 6.38 -13.27
CA TRP A 198 5.05 5.23 -13.02
C TRP A 198 5.14 4.27 -14.23
N SER A 199 4.05 4.07 -14.97
CA SER A 199 4.05 3.25 -16.20
C SER A 199 5.09 3.75 -17.21
N THR A 200 5.14 5.06 -17.46
CA THR A 200 6.13 5.66 -18.35
C THR A 200 7.56 5.42 -17.87
N ILE A 201 7.80 5.47 -16.56
CA ILE A 201 9.13 5.14 -15.99
C ILE A 201 9.47 3.67 -16.25
N GLN A 202 8.49 2.76 -16.10
CA GLN A 202 8.70 1.34 -16.40
C GLN A 202 9.04 1.10 -17.87
N ASP A 203 8.34 1.75 -18.80
CA ASP A 203 8.61 1.63 -20.23
C ASP A 203 10.04 2.14 -20.56
N ARG A 204 10.44 3.29 -20.00
CA ARG A 204 11.81 3.81 -20.16
C ARG A 204 12.87 2.87 -19.59
N VAL A 205 12.60 2.22 -18.47
CA VAL A 205 13.49 1.23 -17.86
C VAL A 205 13.65 0.01 -18.77
N ARG A 206 12.56 -0.42 -19.43
CA ARG A 206 12.58 -1.54 -20.38
C ARG A 206 13.35 -1.18 -21.65
N GLU A 207 13.18 0.03 -22.17
CA GLU A 207 13.96 0.57 -23.29
C GLU A 207 15.46 0.70 -22.96
N ALA A 208 15.78 1.10 -21.72
CA ALA A 208 17.15 1.28 -21.26
C ALA A 208 17.89 -0.05 -20.94
N GLN A 209 17.15 -1.14 -20.75
CA GLN A 209 17.73 -2.45 -20.45
C GLN A 209 18.64 -3.00 -21.57
N PRO A 210 18.27 -3.03 -22.86
CA PRO A 210 19.16 -3.46 -23.92
C PRO A 210 20.35 -2.51 -24.13
N GLU A 211 20.21 -1.22 -23.82
CA GLU A 211 21.29 -0.21 -23.96
C GLU A 211 22.35 -0.34 -22.85
N HIS A 212 21.93 -0.57 -21.61
CA HIS A 212 22.83 -0.58 -20.45
C HIS A 212 23.12 -1.96 -19.87
N HIS A 213 22.41 -3.01 -20.32
CA HIS A 213 22.56 -4.39 -19.82
C HIS A 213 22.55 -4.48 -18.28
N MET A 214 21.53 -3.87 -17.63
CA MET A 214 21.46 -3.82 -16.16
C MET A 214 21.25 -5.22 -15.57
N CYS A 215 20.33 -6.00 -16.16
CA CYS A 215 20.16 -7.43 -15.85
C CYS A 215 20.97 -8.30 -16.81
N VAL A 216 21.79 -9.20 -16.25
CA VAL A 216 22.67 -10.12 -17.00
C VAL A 216 21.91 -11.30 -17.57
N HIS A 217 20.95 -11.81 -16.78
CA HIS A 217 20.29 -13.09 -17.03
C HIS A 217 19.12 -12.96 -18.01
N LYS A 218 18.66 -11.73 -18.29
CA LYS A 218 17.54 -11.46 -19.20
C LYS A 218 17.89 -10.30 -20.12
N GLN A 219 17.77 -10.52 -21.43
CA GLN A 219 17.95 -9.48 -22.45
C GLN A 219 16.83 -8.43 -22.36
N GLU A 220 15.59 -8.87 -22.10
CA GLU A 220 14.43 -8.00 -21.89
C GLU A 220 13.84 -8.22 -20.50
N ILE A 221 13.43 -7.13 -19.85
CA ILE A 221 12.78 -7.16 -18.53
C ILE A 221 11.27 -6.97 -18.74
N ASN A 222 10.47 -7.87 -18.15
CA ASN A 222 9.02 -7.78 -18.19
C ASN A 222 8.50 -6.82 -17.08
N GLU A 223 7.31 -6.23 -17.21
CA GLU A 223 6.78 -5.36 -16.15
C GLU A 223 6.68 -6.13 -14.82
N LEU A 224 6.15 -7.36 -14.88
CA LEU A 224 6.02 -8.25 -13.72
C LEU A 224 7.36 -8.50 -13.00
N ASP A 225 8.47 -8.55 -13.73
CA ASP A 225 9.80 -8.74 -13.14
C ASP A 225 10.18 -7.55 -12.25
N ILE A 226 9.90 -6.32 -12.70
CA ILE A 226 10.14 -5.08 -11.92
C ILE A 226 9.30 -5.12 -10.63
N TYR A 227 8.04 -5.53 -10.72
CA TYR A 227 7.16 -5.66 -9.55
C TYR A 227 7.66 -6.72 -8.57
N HIS A 228 8.09 -7.89 -9.05
CA HIS A 228 8.64 -8.95 -8.19
C HIS A 228 9.86 -8.47 -7.40
N ARG A 229 10.72 -7.65 -8.00
CA ARG A 229 11.90 -7.09 -7.34
C ARG A 229 11.55 -6.03 -6.29
N ILE A 230 10.64 -5.11 -6.61
CA ILE A 230 10.22 -4.04 -5.67
C ILE A 230 9.38 -4.62 -4.51
N LEU A 231 8.55 -5.62 -4.81
CA LEU A 231 7.51 -6.09 -3.90
C LEU A 231 7.79 -7.45 -3.27
N ARG A 232 8.97 -8.05 -3.45
CA ARG A 232 9.32 -9.40 -2.96
C ARG A 232 8.82 -9.66 -1.54
N PHE A 233 9.30 -8.88 -0.58
CA PHE A 233 8.94 -9.05 0.83
C PHE A 233 7.52 -8.56 1.17
N ASN A 234 7.02 -7.56 0.44
CA ASN A 234 5.62 -7.12 0.58
C ASN A 234 4.64 -8.25 0.22
N ASN A 235 4.92 -8.99 -0.85
CA ASN A 235 4.10 -10.12 -1.29
C ASN A 235 4.12 -11.27 -0.27
N TYR A 236 5.26 -11.53 0.38
CA TYR A 236 5.32 -12.50 1.49
C TYR A 236 4.48 -12.04 2.68
N MET A 237 4.59 -10.77 3.08
CA MET A 237 3.76 -10.22 4.17
C MET A 237 2.26 -10.30 3.86
N VAL A 238 1.85 -9.97 2.63
CA VAL A 238 0.45 -10.10 2.18
C VAL A 238 -0.02 -11.55 2.24
N ALA A 239 0.79 -12.50 1.77
CA ALA A 239 0.45 -13.92 1.81
C ALA A 239 0.35 -14.46 3.24
N MET A 240 1.28 -14.11 4.12
CA MET A 240 1.28 -14.55 5.53
C MET A 240 0.07 -14.02 6.30
N VAL A 241 -0.31 -12.76 6.09
CA VAL A 241 -1.53 -12.19 6.69
C VAL A 241 -2.78 -12.86 6.11
N ASN A 242 -2.84 -13.07 4.79
CA ASN A 242 -3.98 -13.72 4.14
C ASN A 242 -4.16 -15.19 4.56
N LYS A 243 -3.08 -15.86 4.97
CA LYS A 243 -3.07 -17.24 5.50
C LYS A 243 -3.18 -17.30 7.03
N ASN A 244 -3.39 -16.16 7.69
CA ASN A 244 -3.48 -16.05 9.15
C ASN A 244 -2.28 -16.66 9.91
N LEU A 245 -1.08 -16.60 9.34
CA LEU A 245 0.15 -17.11 9.98
C LEU A 245 0.66 -16.19 11.09
N LEU A 246 0.30 -14.91 11.01
CA LEU A 246 0.72 -13.88 11.96
C LEU A 246 -0.42 -13.64 12.96
N PRO A 247 -0.24 -13.85 14.27
CA PRO A 247 -1.28 -13.64 15.27
C PRO A 247 -1.47 -12.15 15.55
N LEU A 248 -2.14 -11.45 14.65
CA LEU A 248 -2.40 -10.02 14.74
C LEU A 248 -3.68 -9.69 15.53
N GLN A 249 -4.39 -10.70 16.05
CA GLN A 249 -5.60 -10.52 16.85
C GLN A 249 -5.24 -10.47 18.34
N ILE A 250 -5.60 -9.38 19.02
CA ILE A 250 -5.42 -9.19 20.46
C ILE A 250 -6.80 -9.17 21.12
N TYR A 251 -6.93 -9.83 22.27
CA TYR A 251 -8.10 -9.71 23.13
C TYR A 251 -7.82 -8.69 24.24
N ILE A 252 -8.66 -7.66 24.35
CA ILE A 252 -8.61 -6.69 25.44
C ILE A 252 -9.83 -6.93 26.32
N PRO A 253 -9.66 -7.20 27.63
CA PRO A 253 -10.76 -7.32 28.57
C PRO A 253 -11.70 -6.11 28.45
N CYS A 254 -13.02 -6.34 28.55
CA CYS A 254 -14.10 -5.35 28.41
C CYS A 254 -14.33 -4.77 27.00
N ILE A 255 -13.33 -4.72 26.12
CA ILE A 255 -13.48 -4.14 24.76
C ILE A 255 -13.70 -5.23 23.69
N GLY A 256 -13.08 -6.40 23.84
CA GLY A 256 -13.20 -7.53 22.92
C GLY A 256 -11.97 -7.76 22.04
N HIS A 257 -12.16 -8.41 20.89
CA HIS A 257 -11.09 -8.75 19.95
C HIS A 257 -10.82 -7.65 18.93
N PHE A 258 -9.54 -7.31 18.73
CA PHE A 258 -9.08 -6.31 17.77
C PHE A 258 -7.93 -6.83 16.92
N HIS A 259 -7.91 -6.42 15.65
CA HIS A 259 -6.74 -6.59 14.80
C HIS A 259 -5.75 -5.45 15.05
N TYR A 260 -4.57 -5.80 15.54
CA TYR A 260 -3.51 -4.88 15.89
C TYR A 260 -2.33 -5.05 14.95
N LEU A 261 -2.01 -3.98 14.22
CA LEU A 261 -0.78 -3.86 13.46
C LEU A 261 -0.35 -2.40 13.45
N SER A 262 0.65 -2.07 14.27
CA SER A 262 1.30 -0.75 14.26
C SER A 262 2.49 -0.73 13.30
N ARG A 263 3.01 0.47 13.01
CA ARG A 263 4.27 0.60 12.25
C ARG A 263 5.45 -0.06 12.98
N GLY A 264 5.49 0.04 14.31
CA GLY A 264 6.53 -0.57 15.13
C GLY A 264 6.49 -2.11 15.09
N LEU A 265 5.30 -2.70 15.17
CA LEU A 265 5.14 -4.16 15.04
C LEU A 265 5.49 -4.62 13.63
N LYS A 266 5.01 -3.91 12.59
CA LYS A 266 5.35 -4.23 11.20
C LYS A 266 6.87 -4.23 10.98
N TRP A 267 7.57 -3.22 11.48
CA TRP A 267 9.03 -3.15 11.38
C TRP A 267 9.72 -4.33 12.06
N ASN A 268 9.27 -4.73 13.26
CA ASN A 268 9.80 -5.89 13.96
C ASN A 268 9.57 -7.20 13.19
N LEU A 269 8.38 -7.36 12.58
CA LEU A 269 8.08 -8.52 11.75
C LEU A 269 8.97 -8.55 10.50
N GLU A 270 9.14 -7.42 9.81
CA GLU A 270 10.00 -7.33 8.63
C GLU A 270 11.48 -7.56 8.98
N PHE A 271 11.94 -7.04 10.11
CA PHE A 271 13.29 -7.27 10.63
C PHE A 271 13.51 -8.75 10.94
N LEU A 272 12.58 -9.41 11.63
CA LEU A 272 12.68 -10.82 11.96
C LEU A 272 12.65 -11.72 10.72
N LEU A 273 11.71 -11.46 9.81
CA LEU A 273 11.36 -12.37 8.72
C LEU A 273 12.17 -12.14 7.43
N PHE A 274 12.72 -10.94 7.22
CA PHE A 274 13.37 -10.59 5.96
C PHE A 274 14.76 -9.98 6.15
N PHE A 275 14.90 -8.94 6.96
CA PHE A 275 16.11 -8.09 6.94
C PHE A 275 17.18 -8.40 8.00
N GLY A 276 16.84 -9.11 9.06
CA GLY A 276 17.74 -9.37 10.17
C GLY A 276 18.92 -10.27 9.77
N PRO A 277 20.06 -10.19 10.48
CA PRO A 277 21.24 -11.02 10.17
C PRO A 277 20.97 -12.52 10.29
N SER A 278 19.99 -12.86 11.12
CA SER A 278 19.53 -14.20 11.40
C SER A 278 18.22 -14.56 10.68
N SER A 279 17.79 -13.73 9.72
CA SER A 279 16.56 -13.97 8.95
C SER A 279 16.70 -15.23 8.07
N PRO A 280 15.58 -15.80 7.60
CA PRO A 280 15.58 -16.91 6.64
C PRO A 280 16.28 -16.61 5.30
N TRP A 281 16.57 -15.35 5.02
CA TRP A 281 17.14 -14.90 3.75
C TRP A 281 18.66 -14.80 3.86
N GLU A 282 19.36 -15.17 2.78
CA GLU A 282 20.81 -15.03 2.68
C GLU A 282 21.17 -13.65 2.10
N ASN A 283 20.52 -13.33 0.98
CA ASN A 283 20.60 -12.04 0.29
C ASN A 283 19.18 -11.49 0.06
N CYS A 284 19.06 -10.28 -0.50
CA CYS A 284 17.77 -9.65 -0.81
C CYS A 284 16.85 -10.46 -1.75
N TRP A 285 17.38 -11.48 -2.44
CA TRP A 285 16.67 -12.24 -3.48
C TRP A 285 16.69 -13.77 -3.33
N GLN A 286 17.44 -14.33 -2.37
CA GLN A 286 17.59 -15.79 -2.21
C GLN A 286 17.29 -16.23 -0.78
N LEU A 287 16.42 -17.23 -0.65
CA LEU A 287 16.12 -17.92 0.59
C LEU A 287 17.25 -18.91 0.89
N ARG A 288 17.71 -18.97 2.13
CA ARG A 288 18.76 -19.92 2.55
C ARG A 288 18.33 -21.35 2.19
N GLU A 289 19.23 -22.10 1.55
CA GLU A 289 18.93 -23.44 1.04
C GLU A 289 18.46 -24.41 2.15
N VAL A 290 18.90 -24.21 3.40
CA VAL A 290 18.46 -25.01 4.56
C VAL A 290 16.94 -24.96 4.77
N TYR A 291 16.27 -23.84 4.43
CA TYR A 291 14.81 -23.70 4.53
C TYR A 291 14.05 -24.45 3.44
N LYS A 292 14.73 -24.86 2.37
CA LYS A 292 14.14 -25.65 1.27
C LYS A 292 14.15 -27.15 1.59
N ASP A 293 15.03 -27.59 2.49
CA ASP A 293 15.13 -28.98 2.93
C ASP A 293 14.03 -29.35 3.95
N HIS A 294 13.45 -30.55 3.82
CA HIS A 294 12.43 -31.08 4.71
C HIS A 294 12.99 -31.57 6.05
N THR A 295 14.23 -32.06 6.07
CA THR A 295 14.82 -32.72 7.25
C THR A 295 15.03 -31.74 8.43
N ASN A 296 15.38 -30.49 8.12
CA ASN A 296 15.77 -29.48 9.10
C ASN A 296 14.59 -28.66 9.66
N ARG A 297 13.35 -28.97 9.27
CA ARG A 297 12.14 -28.20 9.63
C ARG A 297 12.03 -27.89 11.12
N MET A 298 12.18 -28.90 11.97
CA MET A 298 12.01 -28.75 13.42
C MET A 298 13.16 -27.94 14.05
N GLN A 299 14.38 -28.10 13.53
CA GLN A 299 15.55 -27.34 13.99
C GLN A 299 15.41 -25.85 13.64
N LEU A 300 14.99 -25.54 12.41
CA LEU A 300 14.72 -24.18 11.96
C LEU A 300 13.58 -23.53 12.74
N ALA A 301 12.50 -24.26 13.02
CA ALA A 301 11.40 -23.76 13.82
C ALA A 301 11.84 -23.37 15.24
N ARG A 302 12.65 -24.20 15.90
CA ARG A 302 13.24 -23.88 17.21
C ARG A 302 14.20 -22.69 17.15
N GLN A 303 14.94 -22.53 16.07
CA GLN A 303 15.82 -21.38 15.87
C GLN A 303 15.00 -20.09 15.73
N LEU A 304 13.95 -20.11 14.91
CA LEU A 304 13.03 -18.97 14.74
C LEU A 304 12.31 -18.63 16.05
N GLU A 305 11.88 -19.63 16.83
CA GLU A 305 11.28 -19.41 18.15
C GLU A 305 12.22 -18.65 19.10
N LYS A 306 13.49 -19.07 19.17
CA LYS A 306 14.50 -18.37 19.99
C LYS A 306 14.73 -16.93 19.54
N GLN A 307 14.73 -16.69 18.23
CA GLN A 307 14.87 -15.34 17.67
C GLN A 307 13.66 -14.46 18.00
N ILE A 308 12.44 -15.00 17.92
CA ILE A 308 11.21 -14.31 18.31
C ILE A 308 11.28 -13.89 19.78
N ILE A 309 11.66 -14.82 20.66
CA ILE A 309 11.77 -14.56 22.11
C ILE A 309 12.83 -13.49 22.39
N LEU A 310 14.00 -13.60 21.76
CA LEU A 310 15.08 -12.62 21.93
C LEU A 310 14.63 -11.23 21.46
N LEU A 311 13.99 -11.13 20.30
CA LEU A 311 13.49 -9.86 19.77
C LEU A 311 12.39 -9.27 20.67
N ALA A 312 11.48 -10.10 21.19
CA ALA A 312 10.45 -9.66 22.13
C ALA A 312 11.06 -9.11 23.42
N PHE A 313 12.08 -9.78 23.97
CA PHE A 313 12.79 -9.32 25.16
C PHE A 313 13.54 -7.99 24.94
N ILE A 314 14.22 -7.85 23.80
CA ILE A 314 14.89 -6.58 23.42
C ILE A 314 13.86 -5.45 23.30
N ASN A 315 12.71 -5.69 22.65
CA ASN A 315 11.65 -4.69 22.55
C ASN A 315 11.08 -4.32 23.93
N LEU A 316 10.90 -5.29 24.82
CA LEU A 316 10.43 -5.05 26.18
C LEU A 316 11.43 -4.21 26.99
N LEU A 317 12.73 -4.48 26.87
CA LEU A 317 13.78 -3.72 27.52
C LEU A 317 13.86 -2.27 27.01
N LEU A 318 13.69 -2.06 25.70
CA LEU A 318 13.70 -0.73 25.07
C LEU A 318 12.36 0.01 25.17
N ALA A 319 11.29 -0.68 25.58
CA ALA A 319 9.94 -0.12 25.65
C ALA A 319 9.84 1.22 26.40
N PRO A 320 10.40 1.42 27.62
CA PRO A 320 10.28 2.71 28.32
C PRO A 320 10.91 3.88 27.56
N LEU A 321 12.07 3.66 26.93
CA LEU A 321 12.76 4.68 26.14
C LEU A 321 11.97 5.03 24.86
N ILE A 322 11.51 4.00 24.14
CA ILE A 322 10.70 4.20 22.93
C ILE A 322 9.36 4.85 23.29
N GLN A 323 8.75 4.47 24.42
CA GLN A 323 7.48 5.05 24.89
C GLN A 323 7.63 6.53 25.23
N ALA A 324 8.71 6.91 25.92
CA ALA A 324 9.00 8.32 26.21
C ALA A 324 9.13 9.14 24.91
N TRP A 325 9.89 8.62 23.93
CA TRP A 325 10.00 9.24 22.62
C TRP A 325 8.65 9.36 21.89
N GLN A 326 7.83 8.30 21.90
CA GLN A 326 6.50 8.31 21.25
C GLN A 326 5.56 9.34 21.89
N ILE A 327 5.55 9.47 23.22
CA ILE A 327 4.73 10.46 23.94
C ILE A 327 5.16 11.88 23.55
N LEU A 328 6.47 12.17 23.57
CA LEU A 328 7.00 13.48 23.21
C LEU A 328 6.69 13.82 21.75
N TYR A 329 7.00 12.89 20.82
CA TYR A 329 6.73 13.08 19.40
C TYR A 329 5.24 13.26 19.13
N PHE A 330 4.38 12.49 19.81
CA PHE A 330 2.93 12.64 19.71
C PHE A 330 2.48 14.03 20.19
N PHE A 331 2.94 14.46 21.36
CA PHE A 331 2.60 15.77 21.91
C PHE A 331 2.99 16.90 20.95
N PHE A 332 4.23 16.92 20.46
CA PHE A 332 4.71 18.00 19.58
C PHE A 332 4.03 18.03 18.20
N ASN A 333 3.60 16.88 17.66
CA ASN A 333 2.95 16.85 16.34
C ASN A 333 1.44 17.01 16.39
N TYR A 334 0.77 16.60 17.47
CA TYR A 334 -0.69 16.53 17.53
C TYR A 334 -1.33 17.48 18.53
N ALA A 335 -0.60 18.09 19.48
CA ALA A 335 -1.20 19.00 20.45
C ALA A 335 -1.89 20.21 19.79
N GLU A 336 -1.28 20.79 18.76
CA GLU A 336 -1.89 21.87 17.98
C GLU A 336 -3.17 21.41 17.28
N LEU A 337 -3.12 20.23 16.64
CA LEU A 337 -4.27 19.67 15.92
C LEU A 337 -5.46 19.42 16.86
N ILE A 338 -5.20 18.90 18.06
CA ILE A 338 -6.20 18.65 19.10
C ILE A 338 -6.83 19.97 19.55
N LYS A 339 -6.03 21.01 19.77
CA LYS A 339 -6.51 22.34 20.18
C LYS A 339 -7.33 23.02 19.07
N ARG A 340 -6.85 22.98 17.83
CA ARG A 340 -7.44 23.71 16.71
C ARG A 340 -8.66 23.02 16.11
N SER A 341 -8.61 21.70 15.97
CA SER A 341 -9.63 20.93 15.27
C SER A 341 -9.84 19.54 15.89
N PRO A 342 -10.47 19.46 17.08
CA PRO A 342 -10.70 18.17 17.74
C PRO A 342 -11.54 17.20 16.89
N GLY A 343 -12.41 17.72 16.01
CA GLY A 343 -13.18 16.90 15.07
C GLY A 343 -12.33 16.10 14.07
N SER A 344 -11.09 16.52 13.80
CA SER A 344 -10.18 15.80 12.89
C SER A 344 -9.76 14.42 13.41
N LEU A 345 -9.78 14.21 14.74
CA LEU A 345 -9.50 12.92 15.37
C LEU A 345 -10.68 11.94 15.26
N GLY A 346 -11.89 12.47 15.12
CA GLY A 346 -13.11 11.71 14.85
C GLY A 346 -13.25 11.27 13.39
N LEU A 347 -12.38 11.74 12.49
CA LEU A 347 -12.31 11.25 11.13
C LEU A 347 -11.80 9.80 11.10
N ARG A 348 -12.19 9.08 10.06
CA ARG A 348 -11.80 7.68 9.86
C ARG A 348 -10.63 7.56 8.89
N THR A 349 -9.81 6.53 9.13
CA THR A 349 -8.62 6.21 8.34
C THR A 349 -8.46 4.70 8.21
N TRP A 350 -7.94 4.25 7.07
CA TRP A 350 -7.59 2.85 6.85
C TRP A 350 -6.47 2.40 7.80
N SER A 351 -6.73 1.35 8.58
CA SER A 351 -5.73 0.76 9.48
C SER A 351 -4.58 0.15 8.69
N LEU A 352 -3.40 0.02 9.31
CA LEU A 352 -2.26 -0.63 8.65
C LEU A 352 -2.55 -2.11 8.35
N TYR A 353 -3.32 -2.77 9.22
CA TYR A 353 -3.85 -4.11 8.97
C TYR A 353 -4.72 -4.16 7.70
N ALA A 354 -5.62 -3.19 7.51
CA ALA A 354 -6.42 -3.09 6.29
C ALA A 354 -5.55 -2.89 5.05
N ARG A 355 -4.51 -2.05 5.12
CA ARG A 355 -3.61 -1.84 3.99
C ARG A 355 -2.90 -3.11 3.53
N ILE A 356 -2.59 -4.05 4.41
CA ILE A 356 -1.97 -5.33 4.02
C ILE A 356 -3.02 -6.33 3.54
N THR A 357 -4.14 -6.41 4.28
CA THR A 357 -5.22 -7.37 3.99
C THR A 357 -5.88 -7.08 2.64
N LEU A 358 -6.16 -5.81 2.36
CA LEU A 358 -6.84 -5.35 1.16
C LEU A 358 -5.90 -5.19 -0.04
N ARG A 359 -4.59 -5.40 0.12
CA ARG A 359 -3.61 -5.27 -0.98
C ARG A 359 -3.60 -6.50 -1.87
N HIS A 360 -3.57 -6.29 -3.18
CA HIS A 360 -3.35 -7.35 -4.17
C HIS A 360 -1.89 -7.80 -4.18
N PHE A 361 -1.63 -9.01 -4.68
CA PHE A 361 -0.28 -9.39 -5.04
C PHE A 361 0.22 -8.49 -6.17
N ASN A 362 1.50 -8.10 -6.12
CA ASN A 362 2.13 -7.20 -7.09
C ASN A 362 1.46 -5.83 -7.23
N GLU A 363 0.88 -5.28 -6.16
CA GLU A 363 0.33 -3.91 -6.14
C GLU A 363 1.31 -2.96 -5.43
N LEU A 364 1.71 -1.88 -6.11
CA LEU A 364 2.61 -0.87 -5.54
C LEU A 364 1.88 0.00 -4.50
N GLU A 365 2.65 0.64 -3.61
CA GLU A 365 2.08 1.41 -2.50
C GLU A 365 1.22 2.60 -2.95
N HIS A 366 1.57 3.27 -4.06
CA HIS A 366 0.76 4.38 -4.57
C HIS A 366 -0.56 3.88 -5.18
N GLU A 367 -0.54 2.77 -5.91
CA GLU A 367 -1.74 2.16 -6.48
C GLU A 367 -2.75 1.76 -5.41
N LEU A 368 -2.26 1.12 -4.34
CA LEU A 368 -3.07 0.78 -3.17
C LEU A 368 -3.64 2.05 -2.53
N ARG A 369 -2.83 3.10 -2.37
CA ARG A 369 -3.25 4.36 -1.76
C ARG A 369 -4.35 5.03 -2.59
N ASP A 370 -4.20 5.09 -3.90
CA ASP A 370 -5.17 5.71 -4.79
C ASP A 370 -6.51 4.97 -4.78
N ARG A 371 -6.47 3.64 -4.69
CA ARG A 371 -7.65 2.80 -4.55
C ARG A 371 -8.35 3.00 -3.20
N LEU A 372 -7.60 3.01 -2.10
CA LEU A 372 -8.14 3.26 -0.75
C LEU A 372 -8.63 4.70 -0.56
N ASN A 373 -8.03 5.67 -1.25
CA ASN A 373 -8.48 7.07 -1.28
C ASN A 373 -9.84 7.19 -1.98
N ARG A 374 -10.01 6.53 -3.14
CA ARG A 374 -11.31 6.46 -3.82
C ARG A 374 -12.38 5.78 -2.96
N ALA A 375 -12.01 4.74 -2.22
CA ALA A 375 -12.91 4.05 -1.30
C ALA A 375 -13.27 4.84 -0.03
N HIS A 376 -12.53 5.90 0.33
CA HIS A 376 -12.67 6.60 1.61
C HIS A 376 -14.05 7.24 1.80
N LYS A 377 -14.54 7.95 0.78
CA LYS A 377 -15.84 8.63 0.84
C LYS A 377 -17.02 7.63 0.91
N PRO A 378 -17.10 6.60 0.04
CA PRO A 378 -18.10 5.53 0.19
C PRO A 378 -18.04 4.82 1.55
N ALA A 379 -16.83 4.51 2.06
CA ALA A 379 -16.67 3.82 3.34
C ALA A 379 -17.14 4.65 4.53
N THR A 380 -16.91 5.97 4.47
CA THR A 380 -17.37 6.92 5.48
C THR A 380 -18.90 6.97 5.51
N LYS A 381 -19.55 7.06 4.35
CA LYS A 381 -21.03 7.03 4.23
C LYS A 381 -21.62 5.72 4.73
N TYR A 382 -21.02 4.58 4.36
CA TYR A 382 -21.44 3.27 4.84
C TYR A 382 -21.44 3.22 6.37
N LEU A 383 -20.35 3.58 7.05
CA LEU A 383 -20.30 3.55 8.52
C LEU A 383 -21.15 4.64 9.19
N ALA A 384 -21.37 5.78 8.53
CA ALA A 384 -22.28 6.81 9.02
C ALA A 384 -23.74 6.35 9.05
N SER A 385 -24.12 5.37 8.21
CA SER A 385 -25.47 4.78 8.24
C SER A 385 -25.76 3.93 9.49
N PHE A 386 -24.73 3.53 10.24
CA PHE A 386 -24.83 2.70 11.45
C PHE A 386 -24.80 3.52 12.75
N THR A 387 -25.40 4.71 12.76
CA THR A 387 -25.52 5.51 13.98
C THR A 387 -26.44 4.84 15.00
N SER A 388 -26.05 4.93 16.26
CA SER A 388 -26.83 4.37 17.37
C SER A 388 -27.81 5.44 17.89
N PRO A 389 -29.14 5.20 17.85
CA PRO A 389 -30.13 6.18 18.33
C PRO A 389 -29.94 6.59 19.79
N ILE A 390 -29.47 5.67 20.65
CA ILE A 390 -29.21 6.02 22.05
C ILE A 390 -28.02 6.99 22.17
N THR A 391 -26.98 6.81 21.36
CA THR A 391 -25.81 7.70 21.34
C THR A 391 -26.19 9.09 20.85
N THR A 392 -27.07 9.21 19.85
CA THR A 392 -27.53 10.51 19.35
C THR A 392 -28.39 11.23 20.39
N VAL A 393 -29.28 10.53 21.08
CA VAL A 393 -30.08 11.10 22.19
C VAL A 393 -29.18 11.59 23.32
N ILE A 394 -28.20 10.79 23.76
CA ILE A 394 -27.24 11.20 24.81
C ILE A 394 -26.45 12.42 24.35
N ALA A 395 -25.89 12.38 23.14
CA ALA A 395 -25.08 13.47 22.61
C ALA A 395 -25.87 14.78 22.49
N LYS A 396 -27.13 14.74 22.02
CA LYS A 396 -28.01 15.93 21.96
C LYS A 396 -28.25 16.55 23.35
N ASN A 397 -28.49 15.72 24.37
CA ASN A 397 -28.67 16.20 25.74
C ASN A 397 -27.37 16.80 26.32
N VAL A 398 -26.22 16.16 26.08
CA VAL A 398 -24.91 16.71 26.49
C VAL A 398 -24.62 18.04 25.78
N VAL A 399 -24.94 18.15 24.49
CA VAL A 399 -24.82 19.40 23.73
C VAL A 399 -25.70 20.49 24.33
N PHE A 400 -26.95 20.18 24.67
CA PHE A 400 -27.86 21.16 25.28
C PHE A 400 -27.35 21.66 26.64
N LEU A 401 -26.96 20.76 27.55
CA LEU A 401 -26.45 21.14 28.87
C LEU A 401 -25.15 21.94 28.79
N SER A 402 -24.18 21.47 28.02
CA SER A 402 -22.88 22.13 27.89
C SER A 402 -22.98 23.48 27.17
N ALA A 403 -23.78 23.58 26.10
CA ALA A 403 -23.99 24.84 25.39
C ALA A 403 -24.75 25.88 26.22
N SER A 404 -25.69 25.45 27.07
CA SER A 404 -26.44 26.37 27.92
C SER A 404 -25.54 27.03 28.97
N VAL A 405 -24.75 26.24 29.70
CA VAL A 405 -23.79 26.76 30.70
C VAL A 405 -22.70 27.60 30.03
N LEU A 406 -22.14 27.11 28.92
CA LEU A 406 -21.12 27.84 28.16
C LEU A 406 -21.67 29.18 27.63
N GLY A 407 -22.90 29.19 27.11
CA GLY A 407 -23.55 30.40 26.59
C GLY A 407 -23.72 31.47 27.66
N VAL A 408 -24.17 31.09 28.87
CA VAL A 408 -24.28 32.02 30.01
C VAL A 408 -22.92 32.59 30.39
N LEU A 409 -21.88 31.73 30.52
CA LEU A 409 -20.54 32.19 30.86
C LEU A 409 -19.97 33.15 29.81
N VAL A 410 -20.17 32.84 28.52
CA VAL A 410 -19.72 33.71 27.41
C VAL A 410 -20.44 35.05 27.45
N VAL A 411 -21.76 35.09 27.67
CA VAL A 411 -22.51 36.35 27.78
C VAL A 411 -22.03 37.18 28.97
N LEU A 412 -21.79 36.55 30.12
CA LEU A 412 -21.23 37.24 31.30
C LEU A 412 -19.83 37.78 31.02
N SER A 413 -18.97 37.02 30.32
CA SER A 413 -17.64 37.49 29.91
C SER A 413 -17.66 38.62 28.88
N VAL A 414 -18.71 38.71 28.06
CA VAL A 414 -18.91 39.83 27.11
C VAL A 414 -19.48 41.05 27.82
N TYR A 415 -20.34 40.85 28.84
CA TYR A 415 -20.88 41.93 29.65
C TYR A 415 -19.79 42.57 30.52
N ASP A 416 -18.95 41.74 31.13
CA ASP A 416 -17.85 42.17 31.99
C ASP A 416 -16.63 41.25 31.80
N GLU A 417 -15.50 41.83 31.39
CA GLU A 417 -14.25 41.11 31.17
C GLU A 417 -13.69 40.52 32.47
N ASP A 418 -14.00 41.13 33.63
CA ASP A 418 -13.50 40.70 34.94
C ASP A 418 -13.96 39.28 35.30
N VAL A 419 -15.06 38.80 34.69
CA VAL A 419 -15.54 37.41 34.82
C VAL A 419 -14.49 36.40 34.36
N LEU A 420 -13.65 36.72 33.37
CA LEU A 420 -12.57 35.84 32.90
C LEU A 420 -11.42 35.70 33.90
N THR A 421 -11.29 36.65 34.83
CA THR A 421 -10.24 36.64 35.86
C THR A 421 -10.61 35.79 37.08
N VAL A 422 -11.90 35.43 37.21
CA VAL A 422 -12.41 34.57 38.30
C VAL A 422 -11.83 33.17 38.19
N GLU A 423 -11.52 32.59 39.35
CA GLU A 423 -10.92 31.27 39.46
C GLU A 423 -11.73 30.23 38.66
N HIS A 424 -11.01 29.42 37.89
CA HIS A 424 -11.54 28.35 37.04
C HIS A 424 -12.50 28.74 35.91
N VAL A 425 -12.96 29.98 35.75
CA VAL A 425 -13.93 30.33 34.68
C VAL A 425 -13.38 30.01 33.29
N LEU A 426 -12.13 30.40 33.00
CA LEU A 426 -11.47 30.07 31.74
C LEU A 426 -11.32 28.55 31.55
N THR A 427 -10.98 27.82 32.62
CA THR A 427 -10.86 26.35 32.56
C THR A 427 -12.21 25.67 32.35
N ILE A 428 -13.29 26.20 32.92
CA ILE A 428 -14.65 25.69 32.72
C ILE A 428 -15.12 25.97 31.29
N ILE A 429 -14.91 27.19 30.77
CA ILE A 429 -15.24 27.56 29.38
C ILE A 429 -14.52 26.63 28.40
N THR A 430 -13.22 26.38 28.61
CA THR A 430 -12.43 25.49 27.75
C THR A 430 -12.87 24.03 27.83
N ILE A 431 -13.10 23.49 29.03
CA ILE A 431 -13.58 22.11 29.22
C ILE A 431 -14.99 21.94 28.60
N LEU A 432 -15.91 22.86 28.88
CA LEU A 432 -17.27 22.83 28.30
C LEU A 432 -17.22 22.96 26.78
N GLY A 433 -16.33 23.80 26.24
CA GLY A 433 -16.08 23.91 24.80
C GLY A 433 -15.60 22.59 24.18
N CYS A 434 -14.67 21.89 24.85
CA CYS A 434 -14.20 20.56 24.43
C CYS A 434 -15.32 19.51 24.49
N ILE A 435 -16.11 19.47 25.57
CA ILE A 435 -17.25 18.55 25.72
C ILE A 435 -18.28 18.80 24.63
N LEU A 436 -18.62 20.07 24.38
CA LEU A 436 -19.57 20.48 23.34
C LEU A 436 -19.09 20.08 21.95
N ALA A 437 -17.81 20.30 21.64
CA ALA A 437 -17.22 19.91 20.36
C ALA A 437 -17.23 18.38 20.18
N GLY A 438 -16.87 17.62 21.23
CA GLY A 438 -16.91 16.16 21.23
C GLY A 438 -18.33 15.60 21.06
N ALA A 439 -19.30 16.14 21.80
CA ALA A 439 -20.69 15.71 21.70
C ALA A 439 -21.30 16.04 20.32
N ARG A 440 -20.97 17.19 19.73
CA ARG A 440 -21.36 17.51 18.34
C ARG A 440 -20.77 16.55 17.31
N ALA A 441 -19.54 16.07 17.51
CA ALA A 441 -18.92 15.09 16.63
C ALA A 441 -19.66 13.73 16.64
N LEU A 442 -20.36 13.39 17.72
CA LEU A 442 -21.13 12.15 17.83
C LEU A 442 -22.51 12.20 17.13
N ILE A 443 -23.05 13.38 16.87
CA ILE A 443 -24.39 13.56 16.27
C ILE A 443 -24.39 13.31 14.75
N GLY A 444 -23.21 13.30 14.10
CA GLY A 444 -23.09 13.06 12.66
C GLY A 444 -23.60 14.23 11.81
N GLU A 445 -22.94 14.49 10.69
CA GLU A 445 -23.22 15.67 9.85
C GLU A 445 -24.52 15.52 9.03
N GLU A 446 -24.91 14.28 8.68
CA GLU A 446 -26.09 13.99 7.84
C GLU A 446 -27.43 14.15 8.61
N GLU A 447 -27.45 13.93 9.93
CA GLU A 447 -28.64 14.23 10.76
C GLU A 447 -28.85 15.75 10.90
N ARG A 448 -27.75 16.53 10.81
CA ARG A 448 -27.74 17.99 10.95
C ARG A 448 -28.35 18.72 9.75
N ILE A 449 -28.33 18.09 8.57
CA ILE A 449 -28.79 18.67 7.29
C ILE A 449 -30.28 18.36 7.02
N GLY A 450 -30.94 17.57 7.88
CA GLY A 450 -32.38 17.36 7.80
C GLY A 450 -32.82 16.69 6.51
N GLY A 451 -32.68 15.36 6.45
CA GLY A 451 -33.32 14.56 5.39
C GLY A 451 -32.33 13.71 4.60
N GLY A 452 -32.29 12.43 4.92
CA GLY A 452 -31.54 11.44 4.16
C GLY A 452 -31.60 10.08 4.85
N CYS A 453 -32.76 9.42 4.77
CA CYS A 453 -33.07 8.04 5.15
C CYS A 453 -31.89 7.24 5.73
N THR A 454 -31.61 7.43 7.02
CA THR A 454 -30.63 6.67 7.79
C THR A 454 -31.27 5.33 8.17
N GLY A 455 -30.89 4.27 7.48
CA GLY A 455 -31.37 2.94 7.80
C GLY A 455 -30.41 1.85 7.34
N PRO A 456 -30.26 0.76 8.11
CA PRO A 456 -29.42 -0.38 7.74
C PRO A 456 -29.80 -0.97 6.37
N ALA A 457 -31.05 -0.81 5.93
CA ALA A 457 -31.54 -1.25 4.62
C ALA A 457 -30.73 -0.70 3.43
N ARG A 458 -30.14 0.51 3.55
CA ARG A 458 -29.28 1.09 2.51
C ARG A 458 -27.80 0.73 2.67
N GLY A 459 -27.44 0.01 3.74
CA GLY A 459 -26.08 -0.42 4.01
C GLY A 459 -25.52 -1.30 2.90
N GLU A 460 -26.34 -2.15 2.29
CA GLU A 460 -25.89 -3.02 1.18
C GLU A 460 -25.53 -2.21 -0.07
N GLU A 461 -26.40 -1.26 -0.47
CA GLU A 461 -26.15 -0.36 -1.58
C GLU A 461 -24.85 0.44 -1.41
N LEU A 462 -24.65 1.02 -0.23
CA LEU A 462 -23.44 1.79 0.08
C LEU A 462 -22.20 0.90 0.13
N PHE A 463 -22.33 -0.33 0.63
CA PHE A 463 -21.21 -1.25 0.68
C PHE A 463 -20.77 -1.74 -0.70
N ILE A 464 -21.68 -1.85 -1.67
CA ILE A 464 -21.31 -2.20 -3.05
C ILE A 464 -20.40 -1.12 -3.67
N GLN A 465 -20.62 0.16 -3.36
CA GLN A 465 -19.69 1.23 -3.78
C GLN A 465 -18.32 1.09 -3.12
N VAL A 466 -18.29 0.70 -1.83
CA VAL A 466 -17.03 0.40 -1.14
C VAL A 466 -16.33 -0.76 -1.83
N LEU A 467 -17.05 -1.83 -2.15
CA LEU A 467 -16.53 -3.03 -2.79
C LEU A 467 -15.96 -2.74 -4.17
N GLY A 468 -16.61 -1.89 -4.96
CA GLY A 468 -16.12 -1.47 -6.28
C GLY A 468 -14.71 -0.90 -6.25
N HIS A 469 -14.28 -0.32 -5.11
CA HIS A 469 -12.91 0.19 -4.95
C HIS A 469 -12.03 -0.74 -4.09
N VAL A 470 -12.55 -1.36 -3.04
CA VAL A 470 -11.75 -2.19 -2.12
C VAL A 470 -11.47 -3.60 -2.67
N HIS A 471 -12.33 -4.09 -3.56
CA HIS A 471 -12.28 -5.40 -4.25
C HIS A 471 -12.35 -6.65 -3.37
N TYR A 472 -12.02 -6.58 -2.09
CA TYR A 472 -12.06 -7.72 -1.19
C TYR A 472 -13.30 -7.66 -0.28
N LEU A 473 -14.15 -8.67 -0.39
CA LEU A 473 -15.32 -8.89 0.45
C LEU A 473 -15.25 -10.31 1.05
N PRO A 474 -15.15 -10.44 2.39
CA PRO A 474 -15.29 -11.72 3.06
C PRO A 474 -16.62 -12.39 2.69
N ALA A 475 -16.59 -13.71 2.43
CA ALA A 475 -17.80 -14.44 2.03
C ALA A 475 -18.93 -14.35 3.08
N ALA A 476 -18.57 -14.22 4.35
CA ALA A 476 -19.49 -14.05 5.47
C ALA A 476 -20.30 -12.73 5.42
N TRP A 477 -19.83 -11.70 4.73
CA TRP A 477 -20.49 -10.38 4.71
C TRP A 477 -21.54 -10.23 3.61
N ARG A 478 -21.56 -11.18 2.66
CA ARG A 478 -22.47 -11.17 1.51
C ARG A 478 -23.93 -11.29 1.97
N GLY A 479 -24.80 -10.40 1.49
CA GLY A 479 -26.21 -10.34 1.90
C GLY A 479 -26.45 -10.00 3.37
N ARG A 480 -25.40 -9.60 4.10
CA ARG A 480 -25.45 -9.20 5.52
C ARG A 480 -24.80 -7.84 5.75
N ALA A 481 -24.54 -7.07 4.69
CA ALA A 481 -23.89 -5.77 4.79
C ALA A 481 -24.77 -4.71 5.49
N HIS A 482 -26.06 -4.96 5.66
CA HIS A 482 -26.96 -4.15 6.50
C HIS A 482 -26.82 -4.42 8.00
N THR A 483 -26.05 -5.42 8.43
CA THR A 483 -25.95 -5.83 9.84
C THR A 483 -24.88 -5.06 10.61
N LYS A 484 -25.14 -4.83 11.91
CA LYS A 484 -24.17 -4.17 12.81
C LYS A 484 -22.88 -4.97 12.98
N ASP A 485 -22.95 -6.30 12.88
CA ASP A 485 -21.79 -7.18 13.01
C ASP A 485 -20.79 -6.93 11.86
N VAL A 486 -21.28 -6.86 10.62
CA VAL A 486 -20.45 -6.53 9.46
C VAL A 486 -19.87 -5.11 9.57
N ALA A 487 -20.68 -4.14 10.02
CA ALA A 487 -20.20 -2.79 10.29
C ALA A 487 -19.09 -2.75 11.37
N ALA A 488 -19.21 -3.55 12.43
CA ALA A 488 -18.21 -3.64 13.49
C ALA A 488 -16.88 -4.25 12.99
N HIS A 489 -16.93 -5.30 12.17
CA HIS A 489 -15.72 -5.84 11.55
C HIS A 489 -15.10 -4.89 10.53
N PHE A 490 -15.91 -4.24 9.69
CA PHE A 490 -15.42 -3.24 8.74
C PHE A 490 -14.80 -2.03 9.45
N GLN A 491 -15.31 -1.65 10.62
CA GLN A 491 -14.71 -0.60 11.46
C GLN A 491 -13.28 -0.95 11.93
N GLN A 492 -12.91 -2.23 12.05
CA GLN A 492 -11.52 -2.61 12.36
C GLN A 492 -10.57 -2.36 11.18
N LEU A 493 -11.10 -2.43 9.94
CA LEU A 493 -10.35 -2.05 8.74
C LEU A 493 -10.33 -0.53 8.55
N PHE A 494 -11.46 0.13 8.82
CA PHE A 494 -11.66 1.57 8.66
C PHE A 494 -11.97 2.25 10.00
N GLN A 495 -10.92 2.33 10.82
CA GLN A 495 -10.98 2.79 12.21
C GLN A 495 -10.91 4.31 12.34
N PHE A 496 -11.29 4.84 13.50
CA PHE A 496 -11.09 6.24 13.84
C PHE A 496 -9.60 6.60 13.89
N ARG A 497 -9.26 7.82 13.48
CA ARG A 497 -7.88 8.34 13.53
C ARG A 497 -7.36 8.37 14.97
N ALA A 498 -8.21 8.69 15.95
CA ALA A 498 -7.87 8.59 17.37
C ALA A 498 -7.42 7.19 17.79
N VAL A 499 -8.14 6.14 17.34
CA VAL A 499 -7.79 4.74 17.63
C VAL A 499 -6.49 4.34 16.95
N TYR A 500 -6.29 4.75 15.68
CA TYR A 500 -5.03 4.55 14.97
C TYR A 500 -3.84 5.15 15.76
N ILE A 501 -3.99 6.40 16.21
CA ILE A 501 -2.96 7.10 16.99
C ILE A 501 -2.70 6.40 18.32
N LEU A 502 -3.74 5.98 19.03
CA LEU A 502 -3.62 5.27 20.30
C LEU A 502 -2.83 3.96 20.14
N PHE A 503 -3.08 3.21 19.07
CA PHE A 503 -2.33 1.98 18.77
C PHE A 503 -0.86 2.22 18.42
N GLU A 504 -0.53 3.33 17.77
CA GLU A 504 0.86 3.75 17.55
C GLU A 504 1.52 4.17 18.88
N LEU A 505 0.80 4.92 19.73
CA LEU A 505 1.29 5.36 21.03
C LEU A 505 1.55 4.19 21.99
N LEU A 506 0.67 3.19 22.01
CA LEU A 506 0.81 1.97 22.82
C LEU A 506 1.73 0.92 22.18
N SER A 507 2.28 1.20 20.99
CA SER A 507 3.08 0.21 20.26
C SER A 507 4.29 -0.34 20.99
N PRO A 508 5.07 0.45 21.75
CA PRO A 508 6.21 -0.08 22.49
C PRO A 508 5.81 -1.12 23.54
N LEU A 509 4.60 -1.01 24.09
CA LEU A 509 4.06 -1.91 25.12
C LEU A 509 3.42 -3.16 24.52
N LEU A 510 2.66 -3.01 23.42
CA LEU A 510 1.91 -4.11 22.79
C LEU A 510 2.77 -4.99 21.88
N CYS A 511 3.79 -4.44 21.22
CA CYS A 511 4.67 -5.17 20.32
C CYS A 511 5.28 -6.44 20.95
N PRO A 512 5.95 -6.39 22.12
CA PRO A 512 6.53 -7.59 22.72
C PRO A 512 5.48 -8.68 23.03
N LEU A 513 4.27 -8.31 23.44
CA LEU A 513 3.18 -9.26 23.72
C LEU A 513 2.73 -10.03 22.46
N VAL A 514 2.62 -9.32 21.33
CA VAL A 514 2.28 -9.94 20.05
C VAL A 514 3.40 -10.85 19.55
N LEU A 515 4.66 -10.42 19.69
CA LEU A 515 5.82 -11.25 19.34
C LEU A 515 5.88 -12.53 20.19
N PHE A 516 5.61 -12.45 21.50
CA PHE A 516 5.52 -13.66 22.33
C PHE A 516 4.43 -14.63 21.88
N SER A 517 3.29 -14.11 21.40
CA SER A 517 2.20 -14.94 20.87
C SER A 517 2.59 -15.61 19.55
N MET A 518 3.37 -14.92 18.71
CA MET A 518 3.89 -15.41 17.43
C MET A 518 4.81 -16.63 17.54
N ARG A 519 5.45 -16.84 18.71
CA ARG A 519 6.36 -17.98 18.93
C ARG A 519 5.70 -19.34 18.61
N SER A 520 4.40 -19.45 18.89
CA SER A 520 3.61 -20.68 18.69
C SER A 520 3.45 -21.06 17.21
N ARG A 521 3.51 -20.06 16.31
CA ARG A 521 3.35 -20.21 14.86
C ARG A 521 4.69 -20.36 14.12
N ALA A 522 5.82 -20.48 14.82
CA ALA A 522 7.15 -20.55 14.20
C ALA A 522 7.28 -21.73 13.21
N LEU A 523 6.72 -22.90 13.54
CA LEU A 523 6.72 -24.07 12.66
C LEU A 523 5.94 -23.83 11.36
N ASP A 524 4.77 -23.19 11.47
CA ASP A 524 3.90 -22.86 10.34
C ASP A 524 4.58 -21.85 9.40
N ILE A 525 5.33 -20.89 9.96
CA ILE A 525 6.11 -19.91 9.19
C ILE A 525 7.24 -20.58 8.40
N VAL A 526 7.98 -21.51 9.01
CA VAL A 526 9.04 -22.27 8.32
C VAL A 526 8.46 -23.10 7.18
N ASP A 527 7.34 -23.78 7.43
CA ASP A 527 6.62 -24.54 6.40
C ASP A 527 6.09 -23.66 5.27
N PHE A 528 5.63 -22.46 5.60
CA PHE A 528 5.18 -21.50 4.62
C PHE A 528 6.30 -21.08 3.66
N TYR A 529 7.48 -20.74 4.18
CA TYR A 529 8.63 -20.42 3.32
C TYR A 529 8.99 -21.59 2.40
N ARG A 530 9.00 -22.82 2.91
CA ARG A 530 9.32 -23.99 2.08
C ARG A 530 8.28 -24.22 0.98
N ASN A 531 7.00 -24.20 1.33
CA ASN A 531 5.92 -24.62 0.41
C ASN A 531 5.52 -23.51 -0.58
N PHE A 532 5.69 -22.25 -0.20
CA PHE A 532 5.23 -21.08 -0.98
C PHE A 532 6.37 -20.18 -1.49
N THR A 533 7.59 -20.70 -1.60
CA THR A 533 8.70 -20.04 -2.31
C THR A 533 8.95 -20.73 -3.64
N VAL A 534 9.06 -19.95 -4.72
CA VAL A 534 9.38 -20.47 -6.05
C VAL A 534 10.54 -19.68 -6.65
N LYS A 535 11.54 -20.38 -7.18
CA LYS A 535 12.66 -19.77 -7.88
C LYS A 535 12.25 -19.37 -9.30
N VAL A 536 12.38 -18.09 -9.62
CA VAL A 536 12.14 -17.54 -10.97
C VAL A 536 13.46 -17.21 -11.63
N HIS A 537 13.60 -17.60 -12.89
CA HIS A 537 14.81 -17.37 -13.67
C HIS A 537 15.12 -15.87 -13.79
N GLY A 538 16.37 -15.49 -13.49
CA GLY A 538 16.85 -14.10 -13.50
C GLY A 538 16.40 -13.22 -12.33
N ILE A 539 15.44 -13.65 -11.49
CA ILE A 539 14.93 -12.86 -10.35
C ILE A 539 15.33 -13.48 -9.00
N GLY A 540 15.30 -14.80 -8.86
CA GLY A 540 15.53 -15.49 -7.59
C GLY A 540 14.23 -16.00 -6.93
N ASP A 541 14.22 -16.09 -5.61
CA ASP A 541 13.15 -16.74 -4.84
C ASP A 541 11.99 -15.78 -4.55
N VAL A 542 10.82 -16.01 -5.17
CA VAL A 542 9.62 -15.17 -5.03
C VAL A 542 8.48 -15.92 -4.36
N CYS A 543 7.56 -15.18 -3.74
CA CYS A 543 6.34 -15.74 -3.18
C CYS A 543 5.49 -16.39 -4.28
N SER A 544 5.10 -17.65 -4.08
CA SER A 544 4.39 -18.45 -5.08
C SER A 544 3.03 -17.84 -5.46
N PHE A 545 2.33 -17.21 -4.51
CA PHE A 545 1.08 -16.49 -4.78
C PHE A 545 1.27 -15.27 -5.69
N ALA A 546 2.45 -14.64 -5.67
CA ALA A 546 2.76 -13.48 -6.49
C ALA A 546 3.07 -13.82 -7.95
N LYS A 547 3.20 -15.11 -8.30
CA LYS A 547 3.18 -15.54 -9.71
C LYS A 547 1.80 -15.47 -10.36
N LEU A 548 0.75 -15.34 -9.54
CA LEU A 548 -0.64 -15.31 -10.01
C LEU A 548 -1.06 -16.61 -10.73
N ASP A 549 -0.44 -17.73 -10.36
CA ASP A 549 -0.69 -19.07 -10.91
C ASP A 549 -2.04 -19.61 -10.40
N ILE A 550 -3.06 -19.54 -11.26
CA ILE A 550 -4.42 -20.02 -10.98
C ILE A 550 -4.46 -21.54 -10.78
N PRO A 551 -3.85 -22.37 -11.63
CA PRO A 551 -3.77 -23.81 -11.40
C PRO A 551 -3.29 -24.21 -10.00
N ARG A 552 -2.26 -23.54 -9.47
CA ARG A 552 -1.65 -23.92 -8.17
C ARG A 552 -2.27 -23.23 -6.96
N HIS A 553 -2.67 -21.98 -7.09
CA HIS A 553 -3.09 -21.13 -5.98
C HIS A 553 -4.48 -20.51 -6.16
N GLY A 554 -5.16 -20.79 -7.26
CA GLY A 554 -6.51 -20.30 -7.45
C GLY A 554 -7.52 -21.04 -6.55
N HIS A 555 -8.59 -20.34 -6.21
CA HIS A 555 -9.67 -20.84 -5.40
C HIS A 555 -10.76 -21.45 -6.30
N PRO A 556 -11.15 -22.72 -6.13
CA PRO A 556 -12.12 -23.40 -7.01
C PRO A 556 -13.41 -22.60 -7.25
N ASP A 557 -13.95 -22.01 -6.19
CA ASP A 557 -15.15 -21.16 -6.21
C ASP A 557 -15.08 -19.93 -7.14
N TRP A 558 -13.88 -19.46 -7.48
CA TRP A 558 -13.67 -18.25 -8.30
C TRP A 558 -13.33 -18.58 -9.76
N GLN A 559 -13.17 -19.86 -10.09
CA GLN A 559 -12.74 -20.35 -11.40
C GLN A 559 -13.89 -20.87 -12.27
N GLY A 560 -15.15 -20.63 -11.89
CA GLY A 560 -16.33 -21.27 -12.48
C GLY A 560 -16.68 -20.92 -13.95
N LEU A 561 -15.70 -20.51 -14.74
CA LEU A 561 -15.77 -20.47 -16.20
C LEU A 561 -15.36 -21.80 -16.86
N ARG A 562 -15.00 -22.83 -16.09
CA ARG A 562 -14.84 -24.19 -16.62
C ARG A 562 -16.22 -24.81 -16.88
N LYS A 563 -16.55 -25.02 -18.16
CA LYS A 563 -17.65 -25.90 -18.57
C LYS A 563 -17.54 -27.22 -17.82
N TYR A 564 -18.67 -27.69 -17.29
CA TYR A 564 -18.87 -29.02 -16.71
C TYR A 564 -18.33 -30.12 -17.63
N SER A 565 -17.05 -30.48 -17.54
CA SER A 565 -16.55 -31.76 -18.08
C SER A 565 -15.14 -32.16 -17.62
N GLU A 566 -14.32 -31.25 -17.05
CA GLU A 566 -12.99 -31.64 -16.58
C GLU A 566 -12.79 -31.33 -15.11
N LYS A 567 -12.96 -32.37 -14.27
CA LYS A 567 -12.42 -32.35 -12.91
C LYS A 567 -10.90 -32.07 -13.00
N PRO A 568 -10.36 -31.13 -12.21
CA PRO A 568 -8.93 -30.87 -12.23
C PRO A 568 -8.17 -32.15 -11.87
N LYS A 569 -7.25 -32.61 -12.75
CA LYS A 569 -6.35 -33.75 -12.49
C LYS A 569 -5.29 -33.47 -11.40
N SER A 570 -5.39 -32.35 -10.70
CA SER A 570 -4.67 -32.04 -9.47
C SER A 570 -5.59 -31.19 -8.60
N GLY A 571 -6.23 -31.78 -7.60
CA GLY A 571 -7.00 -31.03 -6.63
C GLY A 571 -6.04 -30.24 -5.76
N ASN A 572 -6.03 -28.91 -5.85
CA ASN A 572 -5.31 -28.09 -4.89
C ASN A 572 -5.78 -28.46 -3.49
N THR A 573 -4.87 -28.90 -2.62
CA THR A 573 -5.17 -29.05 -1.21
C THR A 573 -5.59 -27.69 -0.65
N GLN A 574 -6.55 -27.66 0.28
CA GLN A 574 -7.05 -26.44 0.91
C GLN A 574 -5.91 -25.56 1.48
N TYR A 575 -4.82 -26.18 1.89
CA TYR A 575 -3.60 -25.49 2.32
C TYR A 575 -2.96 -24.64 1.22
N ASN A 576 -2.95 -25.10 -0.04
CA ASN A 576 -2.25 -24.45 -1.16
C ASN A 576 -3.04 -23.31 -1.83
N GLN A 577 -4.37 -23.28 -1.71
CA GLN A 577 -5.20 -22.28 -2.39
C GLN A 577 -5.07 -20.87 -1.78
N GLY A 578 -5.23 -19.82 -2.58
CA GLY A 578 -5.34 -18.45 -2.11
C GLY A 578 -6.73 -18.18 -1.50
N GLU A 579 -6.79 -17.63 -0.30
CA GLU A 579 -8.06 -17.33 0.36
C GLU A 579 -8.76 -16.13 -0.27
N GLY A 580 -10.09 -16.18 -0.35
CA GLY A 580 -10.93 -15.05 -0.78
C GLY A 580 -10.79 -14.62 -2.24
N GLY A 581 -10.35 -15.51 -3.14
CA GLY A 581 -10.18 -15.19 -4.57
C GLY A 581 -9.02 -14.23 -4.84
N LYS A 582 -8.07 -14.13 -3.91
CA LYS A 582 -7.00 -13.13 -3.96
C LYS A 582 -6.07 -13.30 -5.16
N THR A 583 -5.83 -14.53 -5.59
CA THR A 583 -5.02 -14.85 -6.77
C THR A 583 -5.70 -14.33 -8.05
N GLU A 584 -6.99 -14.63 -8.22
CA GLU A 584 -7.80 -14.25 -9.38
C GLU A 584 -7.98 -12.73 -9.46
N LEU A 585 -8.38 -12.10 -8.35
CA LEU A 585 -8.56 -10.65 -8.28
C LEU A 585 -7.24 -9.90 -8.51
N SER A 586 -6.12 -10.42 -7.99
CA SER A 586 -4.81 -9.82 -8.22
C SER A 586 -4.38 -9.94 -9.69
N LEU A 587 -4.68 -11.07 -10.35
CA LEU A 587 -4.41 -11.24 -11.78
C LEU A 587 -5.21 -10.27 -12.63
N VAL A 588 -6.52 -10.12 -12.36
CA VAL A 588 -7.36 -9.15 -13.07
C VAL A 588 -6.84 -7.74 -12.84
N ALA A 589 -6.59 -7.35 -11.58
CA ALA A 589 -6.09 -6.03 -11.23
C ALA A 589 -4.76 -5.71 -11.91
N PHE A 590 -3.82 -6.67 -11.93
CA PHE A 590 -2.52 -6.50 -12.59
C PHE A 590 -2.67 -6.33 -14.11
N SER A 591 -3.53 -7.14 -14.74
CA SER A 591 -3.78 -7.08 -16.19
C SER A 591 -4.54 -5.82 -16.65
N CYS A 592 -5.42 -5.27 -15.81
CA CYS A 592 -6.12 -4.02 -16.09
C CYS A 592 -5.17 -2.82 -15.99
N ARG A 593 -4.21 -2.87 -15.06
CA ARG A 593 -3.24 -1.78 -14.83
C ARG A 593 -2.09 -1.78 -15.85
N HIS A 594 -1.73 -2.93 -16.38
CA HIS A 594 -0.67 -3.08 -17.38
C HIS A 594 -1.23 -3.70 -18.66
N PRO A 595 -1.84 -2.91 -19.56
CA PRO A 595 -2.40 -3.42 -20.82
C PRO A 595 -1.37 -4.05 -21.75
N GLY A 596 -0.12 -3.57 -21.70
CA GLY A 596 1.01 -4.11 -22.47
C GLY A 596 1.56 -5.45 -21.95
N TRP A 597 1.23 -5.82 -20.71
CA TRP A 597 1.69 -7.06 -20.11
C TRP A 597 0.89 -8.26 -20.63
N GLN A 598 1.59 -9.30 -21.08
CA GLN A 598 0.99 -10.57 -21.47
C GLN A 598 1.42 -11.69 -20.50
N PRO A 599 0.48 -12.51 -19.99
CA PRO A 599 0.82 -13.62 -19.12
C PRO A 599 1.54 -14.75 -19.86
N ASP A 600 2.67 -15.20 -19.33
CA ASP A 600 3.44 -16.34 -19.85
C ASP A 600 2.62 -17.65 -19.78
N GLU A 601 1.94 -17.86 -18.66
CA GLU A 601 1.18 -19.08 -18.41
C GLU A 601 -0.14 -19.14 -19.23
N PRO A 602 -0.40 -20.24 -19.96
CA PRO A 602 -1.60 -20.36 -20.80
C PRO A 602 -2.89 -20.36 -19.98
N ALA A 603 -2.87 -20.89 -18.76
CA ALA A 603 -4.03 -20.91 -17.86
C ALA A 603 -4.47 -19.49 -17.45
N GLN A 604 -3.51 -18.60 -17.19
CA GLN A 604 -3.79 -17.19 -16.87
C GLN A 604 -4.44 -16.48 -18.07
N ARG A 605 -3.91 -16.71 -19.29
CA ARG A 605 -4.49 -16.17 -20.54
C ARG A 605 -5.90 -16.68 -20.79
N GLN A 606 -6.14 -17.98 -20.59
CA GLN A 606 -7.46 -18.60 -20.77
C GLN A 606 -8.47 -18.02 -19.78
N PHE A 607 -8.10 -17.89 -18.51
CA PHE A 607 -8.96 -17.28 -17.48
C PHE A 607 -9.35 -15.84 -17.87
N LEU A 608 -8.37 -14.98 -18.18
CA LEU A 608 -8.63 -13.59 -18.57
C LEU A 608 -9.50 -13.48 -19.84
N ARG A 609 -9.29 -14.34 -20.84
CA ARG A 609 -10.13 -14.38 -22.06
C ARG A 609 -11.56 -14.79 -21.73
N SER A 610 -11.74 -15.85 -20.93
CA SER A 610 -13.07 -16.33 -20.55
C SER A 610 -13.86 -15.29 -19.74
N LEU A 611 -13.18 -14.55 -18.85
CA LEU A 611 -13.75 -13.46 -18.09
C LEU A 611 -14.20 -12.32 -19.01
N ARG A 612 -13.37 -11.90 -19.97
CA ARG A 612 -13.73 -10.87 -20.96
C ARG A 612 -14.92 -11.27 -21.81
N GLN A 613 -14.94 -12.51 -22.32
CA GLN A 613 -16.08 -13.04 -23.08
C GLN A 613 -17.35 -13.02 -22.24
N SER A 614 -17.28 -13.45 -20.97
CA SER A 614 -18.42 -13.42 -20.06
C SER A 614 -18.93 -12.01 -19.78
N MET A 615 -18.04 -11.03 -19.59
CA MET A 615 -18.43 -9.62 -19.42
C MET A 615 -19.16 -9.09 -20.66
N ASN A 616 -18.63 -9.36 -21.85
CA ASN A 616 -19.26 -8.91 -23.10
C ASN A 616 -20.67 -9.51 -23.28
N HIS A 617 -20.87 -10.76 -22.85
CA HIS A 617 -22.19 -11.40 -22.87
C HIS A 617 -23.13 -10.94 -21.75
N ALA A 618 -22.61 -10.44 -20.63
CA ALA A 618 -23.39 -9.98 -19.49
C ALA A 618 -23.83 -8.50 -19.59
N LEU A 619 -23.33 -7.75 -20.57
CA LEU A 619 -23.66 -6.34 -20.80
C LEU A 619 -24.75 -6.04 -21.88
N PRO A 620 -25.81 -6.84 -22.13
CA PRO A 620 -26.84 -6.45 -23.09
C PRO A 620 -27.87 -5.47 -22.50
N VAL A 621 -28.32 -4.58 -23.38
CA VAL A 621 -29.05 -3.31 -23.22
C VAL A 621 -30.42 -3.36 -22.51
N ASN A 622 -30.96 -4.50 -22.02
CA ASN A 622 -32.30 -4.51 -21.41
C ASN A 622 -32.49 -5.55 -20.28
N ASN A 623 -32.46 -5.08 -19.02
CA ASN A 623 -32.97 -5.64 -17.74
C ASN A 623 -32.58 -7.08 -17.29
N PRO A 624 -32.20 -7.33 -16.01
CA PRO A 624 -32.50 -6.57 -14.79
C PRO A 624 -31.21 -6.12 -14.05
N LEU A 625 -30.73 -4.90 -14.28
CA LEU A 625 -29.55 -4.36 -13.58
C LEU A 625 -29.74 -4.25 -12.06
N ASN A 626 -30.98 -4.29 -11.56
CA ASN A 626 -31.26 -4.09 -10.13
C ASN A 626 -30.91 -5.30 -9.24
N LYS A 627 -30.55 -6.46 -9.81
CA LYS A 627 -30.30 -7.69 -9.02
C LYS A 627 -28.83 -8.09 -8.88
N THR A 628 -27.92 -7.48 -9.64
CA THR A 628 -26.48 -7.82 -9.62
C THR A 628 -25.67 -6.71 -8.93
N MET A 629 -24.56 -7.08 -8.29
CA MET A 629 -23.67 -6.11 -7.65
C MET A 629 -23.13 -5.11 -8.68
N LEU A 630 -22.72 -5.60 -9.86
CA LEU A 630 -22.27 -4.75 -10.96
C LEU A 630 -23.37 -3.80 -11.44
N GLY A 631 -24.59 -4.31 -11.63
CA GLY A 631 -25.70 -3.50 -12.10
C GLY A 631 -26.07 -2.37 -11.13
N SER A 632 -26.08 -2.66 -9.82
CA SER A 632 -26.30 -1.65 -8.78
C SER A 632 -25.18 -0.61 -8.72
N TYR A 633 -23.92 -1.01 -8.90
CA TYR A 633 -22.78 -0.08 -8.96
C TYR A 633 -22.88 0.85 -10.16
N ILE A 634 -23.17 0.31 -11.35
CA ILE A 634 -23.33 1.10 -12.58
C ILE A 634 -24.49 2.09 -12.41
N GLN A 635 -25.66 1.65 -11.94
CA GLN A 635 -26.81 2.52 -11.73
C GLN A 635 -26.49 3.65 -10.74
N GLN A 636 -25.82 3.35 -9.63
CA GLN A 636 -25.44 4.35 -8.64
C GLN A 636 -24.36 5.31 -9.16
N SER A 637 -23.49 4.88 -10.07
CA SER A 637 -22.50 5.76 -10.72
C SER A 637 -23.14 6.70 -11.75
N ILE A 638 -24.23 6.27 -12.39
CA ILE A 638 -24.98 7.06 -13.39
C ILE A 638 -25.91 8.08 -12.72
N PHE A 639 -26.61 7.69 -11.65
CA PHE A 639 -27.61 8.53 -10.97
C PHE A 639 -27.09 9.21 -9.70
N GLY A 640 -25.85 8.93 -9.28
CA GLY A 640 -25.24 9.49 -8.08
C GLY A 640 -24.47 10.78 -8.33
N ALA A 641 -24.83 11.85 -7.63
CA ALA A 641 -24.17 13.17 -7.65
C ALA A 641 -22.72 13.20 -7.11
N ASN A 642 -21.97 12.09 -7.16
CA ASN A 642 -20.68 11.97 -6.45
C ASN A 642 -19.56 11.24 -7.21
N THR A 643 -19.75 10.84 -8.47
CA THR A 643 -18.68 10.36 -9.36
C THR A 643 -18.59 11.28 -10.58
N PRO A 644 -17.40 11.74 -10.99
CA PRO A 644 -17.28 12.50 -12.22
C PRO A 644 -17.72 11.61 -13.40
N LEU A 645 -18.63 12.14 -14.22
CA LEU A 645 -19.24 11.53 -15.39
C LEU A 645 -18.34 11.05 -16.57
N PRO A 646 -17.02 11.37 -16.71
CA PRO A 646 -16.35 11.12 -17.99
C PRO A 646 -16.19 9.65 -18.40
N ALA A 647 -16.07 8.71 -17.45
CA ALA A 647 -15.68 7.33 -17.76
C ALA A 647 -16.83 6.42 -18.25
N VAL A 648 -18.08 6.73 -17.88
CA VAL A 648 -19.24 5.90 -18.28
C VAL A 648 -19.81 6.36 -19.62
N LEU A 649 -19.72 7.66 -19.94
CA LEU A 649 -20.22 8.19 -21.20
C LEU A 649 -19.31 7.86 -22.39
N SER A 650 -17.99 7.79 -22.21
CA SER A 650 -17.08 7.36 -23.29
C SER A 650 -17.40 5.94 -23.79
N PHE A 651 -17.80 5.05 -22.86
CA PHE A 651 -18.14 3.66 -23.16
C PHE A 651 -19.45 3.53 -23.98
N TYR A 652 -20.46 4.36 -23.69
CA TYR A 652 -21.74 4.33 -24.41
C TYR A 652 -21.70 5.04 -25.76
N GLN A 653 -20.83 6.03 -25.95
CA GLN A 653 -20.80 6.83 -27.16
C GLN A 653 -20.11 6.11 -28.35
N GLN A 654 -19.28 5.09 -28.08
CA GLN A 654 -18.58 4.29 -29.11
C GLN A 654 -19.42 3.15 -29.72
N GLN A 655 -20.55 2.74 -29.13
CA GLN A 655 -21.34 1.59 -29.61
C GLN A 655 -22.30 1.89 -30.79
N ARG A 656 -22.26 3.09 -31.39
CA ARG A 656 -23.22 3.49 -32.44
C ARG A 656 -22.74 3.40 -33.89
N GLN A 657 -21.67 2.67 -34.21
CA GLN A 657 -21.32 2.38 -35.60
C GLN A 657 -21.44 0.89 -35.93
N PRO A 658 -22.29 0.49 -36.90
CA PRO A 658 -22.38 -0.90 -37.35
C PRO A 658 -21.18 -1.24 -38.25
N TYR A 659 -20.30 -2.14 -37.80
CA TYR A 659 -19.21 -2.68 -38.61
C TYR A 659 -19.73 -3.76 -39.57
N LYS A 660 -19.46 -3.60 -40.87
CA LYS A 660 -19.51 -4.68 -41.87
C LYS A 660 -18.17 -5.42 -41.86
N LEU A 661 -18.23 -6.75 -41.87
CA LEU A 661 -17.06 -7.64 -42.01
C LEU A 661 -16.48 -7.53 -43.44
N PRO A 662 -15.14 -7.46 -43.62
CA PRO A 662 -14.51 -7.84 -44.88
C PRO A 662 -14.36 -9.36 -44.93
N GLU A 663 -14.74 -9.94 -46.07
CA GLU A 663 -14.46 -11.33 -46.43
C GLU A 663 -12.95 -11.60 -46.49
N MET A 664 -12.59 -12.81 -46.08
CA MET A 664 -11.24 -13.36 -46.06
C MET A 664 -11.09 -14.20 -47.33
N ASP A 665 -9.98 -14.09 -48.05
CA ASP A 665 -9.61 -15.14 -49.02
C ASP A 665 -8.11 -15.36 -49.09
N GLU A 666 -7.77 -16.63 -49.32
CA GLU A 666 -6.46 -17.27 -49.29
C GLU A 666 -5.58 -16.92 -50.51
N THR A 667 -4.28 -17.18 -50.34
CA THR A 667 -3.17 -16.94 -51.27
C THR A 667 -3.13 -17.86 -52.50
N SER A 668 -2.79 -17.34 -53.68
CA SER A 668 -1.94 -18.02 -54.69
C SER A 668 -1.49 -17.08 -55.82
N ASP A 669 -0.29 -17.35 -56.35
CA ASP A 669 0.51 -16.58 -57.31
C ASP A 669 0.04 -16.62 -58.80
N GLU A 670 0.62 -15.70 -59.60
CA GLU A 670 0.90 -15.68 -61.06
C GLU A 670 0.06 -14.84 -62.07
N GLU A 671 0.81 -13.97 -62.76
CA GLU A 671 0.83 -13.43 -64.16
C GLU A 671 -0.27 -12.55 -64.85
N GLU A 672 0.24 -11.42 -65.41
CA GLU A 672 -0.09 -10.58 -66.61
C GLU A 672 -1.52 -10.10 -67.02
N SER A 673 -1.72 -8.76 -66.97
CA SER A 673 -2.30 -7.75 -67.93
C SER A 673 -3.41 -8.06 -68.99
N PRO A 674 -4.11 -7.06 -69.59
CA PRO A 674 -4.78 -5.83 -69.08
C PRO A 674 -6.20 -5.48 -69.67
N GLY A 675 -7.07 -4.80 -68.87
CA GLY A 675 -8.17 -3.85 -69.27
C GLY A 675 -9.47 -4.37 -69.94
N PRO A 676 -10.51 -3.52 -70.21
CA PRO A 676 -10.94 -2.26 -69.56
C PRO A 676 -12.49 -2.05 -69.37
N ALA A 677 -12.84 -1.07 -68.51
CA ALA A 677 -13.89 -0.02 -68.63
C ALA A 677 -15.43 -0.25 -68.44
N THR A 678 -16.04 0.85 -67.92
CA THR A 678 -17.44 1.34 -68.02
C THR A 678 -18.50 0.72 -67.09
N SER A 679 -19.57 1.38 -66.59
CA SER A 679 -20.04 2.78 -66.47
C SER A 679 -21.42 2.79 -65.77
N HIS A 680 -21.87 3.97 -65.31
CA HIS A 680 -23.27 4.36 -65.00
C HIS A 680 -23.96 3.80 -63.74
N SER A 681 -24.98 4.41 -63.13
CA SER A 681 -25.37 5.80 -62.77
C SER A 681 -26.77 5.71 -62.12
N ASN A 682 -27.03 6.51 -61.09
CA ASN A 682 -28.33 7.07 -60.66
C ASN A 682 -29.54 6.14 -60.38
N THR A 683 -30.16 6.27 -59.19
CA THR A 683 -31.43 7.04 -59.02
C THR A 683 -31.93 7.11 -57.56
N ARG A 684 -32.63 8.22 -57.29
CA ARG A 684 -33.24 8.69 -56.04
C ARG A 684 -34.61 8.05 -55.75
N SER A 685 -35.06 8.10 -54.49
CA SER A 685 -36.46 8.41 -54.14
C SER A 685 -36.55 9.22 -52.84
N ARG A 686 -37.53 10.13 -52.80
CA ARG A 686 -37.78 11.22 -51.82
C ARG A 686 -39.02 10.93 -50.96
N SER A 687 -39.09 11.48 -49.75
CA SER A 687 -40.22 12.28 -49.20
C SER A 687 -39.80 12.87 -47.82
N LEU A 688 -39.67 14.21 -47.67
CA LEU A 688 -40.68 15.21 -47.18
C LEU A 688 -41.26 14.84 -45.80
N GLY A 689 -41.20 15.62 -44.71
CA GLY A 689 -40.72 16.96 -44.39
C GLY A 689 -41.52 17.49 -43.17
N LEU A 690 -40.91 18.20 -42.21
CA LEU A 690 -41.55 19.30 -41.46
C LEU A 690 -40.50 20.10 -40.65
N ALA A 691 -40.73 21.41 -40.57
CA ALA A 691 -39.78 22.46 -40.23
C ALA A 691 -39.64 22.77 -38.72
N GLY A 692 -38.53 23.42 -38.34
CA GLY A 692 -38.36 23.98 -36.99
C GLY A 692 -36.98 24.62 -36.69
N VAL A 693 -36.64 25.69 -37.41
CA VAL A 693 -35.89 26.91 -36.99
C VAL A 693 -34.53 26.80 -36.25
N GLY A 694 -33.49 27.43 -36.86
CA GLY A 694 -32.33 28.04 -36.16
C GLY A 694 -30.95 27.47 -36.56
N SER A 695 -30.38 27.79 -37.74
CA SER A 695 -29.43 28.90 -37.97
C SER A 695 -28.10 28.84 -37.18
N SER A 696 -27.05 28.26 -37.77
CA SER A 696 -25.74 28.94 -37.93
C SER A 696 -24.80 28.19 -38.91
N LEU A 697 -24.67 28.80 -40.09
CA LEU A 697 -23.51 28.93 -41.00
C LEU A 697 -22.30 27.97 -40.87
N GLY A 698 -22.00 27.27 -41.99
CA GLY A 698 -20.65 26.88 -42.42
C GLY A 698 -19.81 28.11 -42.83
N ALA A 699 -18.51 28.05 -43.11
CA ALA A 699 -17.74 27.17 -43.99
C ALA A 699 -16.23 27.43 -43.67
N SER A 700 -15.37 26.43 -43.49
CA SER A 700 -14.61 25.65 -44.49
C SER A 700 -13.19 26.16 -44.74
N ILE A 701 -12.32 25.22 -45.14
CA ILE A 701 -11.07 25.35 -45.91
C ILE A 701 -9.79 25.57 -45.09
N LEU A 702 -9.07 24.47 -44.86
CA LEU A 702 -7.72 24.26 -45.40
C LEU A 702 -7.37 22.77 -45.27
N GLY A 703 -7.13 22.13 -46.42
CA GLY A 703 -6.67 20.75 -46.50
C GLY A 703 -5.20 20.64 -46.12
N LEU A 704 -4.92 19.72 -45.20
CA LEU A 704 -3.63 19.08 -45.07
C LEU A 704 -3.89 17.61 -44.69
N GLU A 705 -3.42 16.74 -45.56
CA GLU A 705 -3.46 15.29 -45.46
C GLU A 705 -2.60 14.87 -44.25
N ALA A 706 -3.23 14.21 -43.26
CA ALA A 706 -2.56 13.65 -42.08
C ALA A 706 -2.46 12.12 -42.25
N PRO A 707 -1.34 11.49 -41.86
CA PRO A 707 -1.08 10.08 -42.12
C PRO A 707 -2.06 9.18 -41.36
N ALA A 708 -2.28 7.97 -41.89
CA ALA A 708 -3.15 6.95 -41.31
C ALA A 708 -2.88 6.78 -39.80
N VAL A 709 -3.84 7.23 -38.99
CA VAL A 709 -3.87 6.99 -37.55
C VAL A 709 -4.46 5.61 -37.33
N GLU A 710 -3.63 4.65 -36.90
CA GLU A 710 -4.09 3.43 -36.24
C GLU A 710 -5.07 3.83 -35.12
N PRO A 711 -6.21 3.14 -34.95
CA PRO A 711 -7.15 3.50 -33.90
C PRO A 711 -6.48 3.32 -32.53
N PRO A 712 -6.65 4.28 -31.60
CA PRO A 712 -6.02 4.19 -30.29
C PRO A 712 -6.59 3.01 -29.50
N CYS A 713 -5.70 2.13 -29.05
CA CYS A 713 -5.93 1.12 -28.03
C CYS A 713 -6.20 1.76 -26.66
N ASP A 714 -7.38 2.37 -26.48
CA ASP A 714 -7.81 2.92 -25.18
C ASP A 714 -9.12 2.26 -24.70
N GLU A 715 -9.12 0.93 -24.61
CA GLU A 715 -10.01 0.23 -23.68
C GLU A 715 -9.46 0.45 -22.27
N THR A 716 -9.84 1.55 -21.63
CA THR A 716 -9.64 1.72 -20.18
C THR A 716 -10.51 0.71 -19.44
N LYS A 717 -9.95 -0.49 -19.25
CA LYS A 717 -10.57 -1.62 -18.55
C LYS A 717 -10.80 -1.23 -17.09
N ASP A 718 -12.03 -0.87 -16.74
CA ASP A 718 -12.35 -0.54 -15.35
C ASP A 718 -12.24 -1.82 -14.48
N MET A 719 -11.19 -1.83 -13.66
CA MET A 719 -10.89 -2.84 -12.66
C MET A 719 -12.06 -3.06 -11.70
N SER A 720 -12.81 -1.99 -11.39
CA SER A 720 -13.99 -2.02 -10.51
C SER A 720 -15.10 -2.90 -11.12
N VAL A 721 -15.36 -2.71 -12.42
CA VAL A 721 -16.36 -3.47 -13.19
C VAL A 721 -15.97 -4.94 -13.29
N SER A 722 -14.72 -5.21 -13.65
CA SER A 722 -14.21 -6.59 -13.78
C SER A 722 -14.28 -7.35 -12.45
N THR A 723 -14.01 -6.65 -11.35
CA THR A 723 -14.09 -7.20 -10.00
C THR A 723 -15.53 -7.52 -9.61
N LEU A 724 -16.45 -6.58 -9.78
CA LEU A 724 -17.87 -6.79 -9.43
C LEU A 724 -18.51 -7.87 -10.29
N HIS A 725 -18.16 -7.95 -11.57
CA HIS A 725 -18.59 -9.04 -12.45
C HIS A 725 -18.12 -10.41 -11.94
N LEU A 726 -16.87 -10.52 -11.47
CA LEU A 726 -16.37 -11.74 -10.85
C LEU A 726 -17.18 -12.14 -9.60
N TYR A 727 -17.58 -11.16 -8.78
CA TYR A 727 -18.47 -11.43 -7.65
C TYR A 727 -19.84 -11.92 -8.10
N ASP A 728 -20.42 -11.32 -9.13
CA ASP A 728 -21.72 -11.74 -9.68
C ASP A 728 -21.66 -13.15 -10.28
N LEU A 729 -20.60 -13.49 -11.00
CA LEU A 729 -20.36 -14.85 -11.49
C LEU A 729 -20.28 -15.85 -10.34
N HIS A 730 -19.51 -15.52 -9.30
CA HIS A 730 -19.38 -16.37 -8.12
C HIS A 730 -20.73 -16.55 -7.39
N LEU A 731 -21.55 -15.49 -7.28
CA LEU A 731 -22.89 -15.56 -6.67
C LEU A 731 -23.86 -16.41 -7.50
N SER A 732 -23.85 -16.26 -8.82
CA SER A 732 -24.70 -17.05 -9.72
C SER A 732 -24.47 -18.56 -9.59
N GLN A 733 -23.22 -18.96 -9.31
CA GLN A 733 -22.82 -20.36 -9.12
C GLN A 733 -23.13 -20.88 -7.72
N ALA A 734 -23.07 -20.03 -6.70
CA ALA A 734 -23.50 -20.41 -5.36
C ALA A 734 -25.02 -20.65 -5.30
N GLY A 735 -25.81 -19.87 -6.04
CA GLY A 735 -27.26 -20.01 -6.10
C GLY A 735 -27.75 -21.33 -6.69
N THR A 736 -27.03 -21.89 -7.68
CA THR A 736 -27.38 -23.21 -8.26
C THR A 736 -27.09 -24.36 -7.31
N ASN A 737 -26.04 -24.27 -6.48
CA ASN A 737 -25.69 -25.31 -5.50
C ASN A 737 -26.55 -25.30 -4.23
N VAL A 738 -27.25 -24.20 -3.92
CA VAL A 738 -28.13 -24.08 -2.74
C VAL A 738 -29.56 -24.57 -3.02
N SER A 739 -29.93 -24.75 -4.29
CA SER A 739 -31.27 -25.21 -4.70
C SER A 739 -31.63 -26.64 -4.28
N ALA A 740 -30.68 -27.41 -3.70
CA ALA A 740 -30.89 -28.79 -3.28
C ALA A 740 -31.09 -29.00 -1.77
N CYS A 741 -30.97 -27.98 -0.89
CA CYS A 741 -30.97 -28.24 0.56
C CYS A 741 -31.80 -27.29 1.46
N CYS A 742 -32.57 -26.35 0.91
CA CYS A 742 -33.40 -25.46 1.73
C CYS A 742 -34.86 -25.48 1.28
N THR A 743 -35.58 -26.55 1.61
CA THR A 743 -37.01 -26.45 1.89
C THR A 743 -37.27 -27.03 3.28
N ASN A 744 -37.80 -26.16 4.15
CA ASN A 744 -38.36 -26.42 5.48
C ASN A 744 -37.41 -26.35 6.70
N ASN A 745 -37.83 -25.50 7.66
CA ASN A 745 -37.36 -25.35 9.04
C ASN A 745 -36.19 -24.40 9.32
N CYS A 746 -36.42 -23.10 9.09
CA CYS A 746 -35.77 -22.03 9.85
C CYS A 746 -36.75 -21.43 10.86
N SER A 747 -37.07 -22.17 11.92
CA SER A 747 -37.64 -21.62 13.14
C SER A 747 -37.17 -22.47 14.33
N GLU A 748 -36.61 -21.79 15.33
CA GLU A 748 -36.16 -22.30 16.64
C GLU A 748 -34.79 -22.97 16.72
N ARG A 749 -33.79 -22.22 17.21
CA ARG A 749 -32.79 -22.79 18.11
C ARG A 749 -32.46 -21.79 19.24
N ARG A 750 -32.70 -22.24 20.47
CA ARG A 750 -32.52 -21.52 21.73
C ARG A 750 -31.04 -21.26 22.04
N ARG A 751 -30.79 -20.12 22.70
CA ARG A 751 -29.56 -19.76 23.39
C ARG A 751 -29.31 -20.68 24.61
N SER A 752 -28.25 -21.46 24.57
CA SER A 752 -27.47 -21.90 25.74
C SER A 752 -26.25 -22.68 25.26
N ASP A 753 -25.06 -22.09 25.37
CA ASP A 753 -23.85 -22.73 25.94
C ASP A 753 -22.62 -21.83 25.68
N HIS A 754 -22.19 -21.13 26.73
CA HIS A 754 -20.91 -20.46 26.82
C HIS A 754 -20.02 -21.27 27.76
N MET A 755 -19.08 -22.07 27.23
CA MET A 755 -17.84 -22.38 27.95
C MET A 755 -16.76 -22.95 27.02
N TRP A 756 -15.68 -22.17 26.86
CA TRP A 756 -14.30 -22.59 26.58
C TRP A 756 -14.02 -23.59 25.45
N THR A 757 -13.81 -23.06 24.24
CA THR A 757 -12.77 -23.51 23.30
C THR A 757 -12.28 -22.29 22.52
N GLY A 758 -10.98 -22.00 22.58
CA GLY A 758 -10.37 -20.90 21.83
C GLY A 758 -9.89 -21.40 20.48
N GLU A 759 -10.51 -20.91 19.41
CA GLU A 759 -9.96 -20.65 18.06
C GLU A 759 -11.13 -20.25 17.15
N ASP A 760 -11.64 -19.01 17.32
CA ASP A 760 -12.72 -18.49 16.48
C ASP A 760 -12.33 -17.14 15.88
N THR A 761 -12.12 -17.10 14.57
CA THR A 761 -12.05 -15.87 13.78
C THR A 761 -13.41 -15.64 13.10
N PRO A 762 -14.02 -14.45 13.18
CA PRO A 762 -15.31 -14.17 12.56
C PRO A 762 -15.22 -13.77 11.06
N LEU A 763 -14.03 -13.78 10.45
CA LEU A 763 -13.86 -13.46 9.02
C LEU A 763 -13.82 -14.67 8.10
N LEU A 764 -13.74 -15.88 8.66
CA LEU A 764 -13.66 -17.13 7.91
C LEU A 764 -14.56 -18.17 8.56
N HIS A 765 -15.86 -17.93 8.45
CA HIS A 765 -16.85 -18.99 8.61
C HIS A 765 -17.45 -19.31 7.25
N ARG A 766 -17.40 -20.59 6.87
CA ARG A 766 -18.44 -21.26 6.09
C ARG A 766 -18.64 -22.66 6.69
N PRO A 767 -19.85 -23.22 6.53
CA PRO A 767 -20.64 -23.90 7.57
C PRO A 767 -20.10 -25.24 8.04
#